data_AF-A0A6N9CE26-F1
#
_entry.id   AF-A0A6N9CE26-F1
#
_cell.length_a   1.000
_cell.length_b   1.000
_cell.length_c   1.000
_cell.angle_alpha   90.00
_cell.angle_beta   90.00
_cell.angle_gamma   90.00
#
_symmetry.space_group_name_H-M   'P 1'
#
loop_
_entity.id
_entity.type
_entity.pdbx_description
1 polymer ?
#
loop_
_entity_poly.entity_id
_entity_poly.type
_entity_poly.pdbx_seq_one_letter_code
_entity_poly.pdbx_strand_id
1 'polypeptide(L)'
;MRYSVLTFFFLAFLFAPHTAAQGYTKWGLPEGAKARFGKGWITGEIAYSPDGNRLAVASDIGIWIYDAYTGAELDLLTGHTDRVRSVAFSPDGRTLASASSDNTVRLWDARTGEHQASLIEHRDNISSIAFSPDGTTLAGGRNRDVHLWDARTGEYKATLRGHRDNVSRVAFSPDGRTLASASFQEVWLWDVLTEQRIAILKGHTDWVSSVAFSPDGTTLASAGRDDTMQLWDVQTGERQAILMGYTREIDSVAFSPDGTMLAGGSYKEIRLWDVQTEEQIATLKGQPGWVHSVVFSPDSTILVGTNWRGPVQLWNVRTGKSTATLRGHTGVYSVVFSPDSATVASGSWDGTVQLWNTWTGKHIATLKGHTDRVYSVAFSPDGTTLASLSGDDTLRLWDVVARQHKATLKGHTDRVYSVAFSPDGITLASASRDEEVRLWDAVTGQHKATLMGHTDYVTRVAFSPDGITLASMGGGEVRLWDAVTGQRKATLRGHTDWIGSIAFSPDSTTLASGGYKDVQLWEVGTGQHKATLRGHMSEVYTVAFSPNGTTLATEGGEVRLWDAVTGQHKATLKGTARIGSIMFNPDGTTLAGGGGEGVQLWDAVTGQLKAILRGHMDGVGRVAFSPDGRTLASRSTDGTVLLWDMSPYLTPITLPEFPAWDVNEDGIVNVLDLVTVHEQFRQKGDGLSGDVNDDGVVNILDLVTVSAHLHATTTPQAPIVHREKRLFPSKPVVPVPAEMIQAWIDMAHIADDGSLVFRQGIANLKRLLATPVPAETTLLQNYPNPFNPETWIPYHLANDTDVKLTIYDAKGVLVRLFSLGHQKAGYYTDRTKAVYWDGRSETGERVASGAYFYQLTVGDRSAMRKMVILK
;
A
#
# COMPACT_ATOMS: atom_id res chain seq x y z
N MET A 1 -23.41 43.21 -54.87
CA MET A 1 -22.79 43.68 -53.61
C MET A 1 -23.16 42.66 -52.53
N ARG A 2 -22.16 41.89 -52.05
CA ARG A 2 -21.54 41.98 -50.71
C ARG A 2 -22.33 41.25 -49.60
N TYR A 3 -21.78 40.09 -49.23
CA TYR A 3 -21.43 39.57 -47.89
C TYR A 3 -22.36 39.77 -46.67
N SER A 4 -22.36 38.69 -45.85
CA SER A 4 -22.42 38.66 -44.37
C SER A 4 -23.82 38.48 -43.73
N VAL A 5 -24.05 37.70 -42.65
CA VAL A 5 -23.18 36.97 -41.69
C VAL A 5 -24.09 36.23 -40.68
N LEU A 6 -23.61 35.07 -40.17
CA LEU A 6 -23.82 34.41 -38.85
C LEU A 6 -25.26 34.16 -38.33
N THR A 7 -25.58 33.29 -37.36
CA THR A 7 -25.02 32.10 -36.69
C THR A 7 -25.94 31.86 -35.50
N PHE A 8 -26.41 30.64 -35.25
CA PHE A 8 -26.80 30.20 -33.91
C PHE A 8 -26.65 28.67 -33.81
N PHE A 9 -25.46 28.22 -33.43
CA PHE A 9 -25.23 26.96 -32.71
C PHE A 9 -24.05 27.18 -31.75
N PHE A 10 -24.39 27.43 -30.49
CA PHE A 10 -23.55 27.32 -29.30
C PHE A 10 -24.49 26.70 -28.24
N LEU A 11 -24.11 25.86 -27.29
CA LEU A 11 -22.93 25.08 -27.00
C LEU A 11 -23.36 24.27 -25.76
N ALA A 12 -23.32 22.94 -25.81
CA ALA A 12 -23.49 22.12 -24.61
C ALA A 12 -22.42 21.02 -24.58
N PHE A 13 -21.15 21.44 -24.53
CA PHE A 13 -20.08 20.60 -23.99
C PHE A 13 -20.01 20.85 -22.48
N LEU A 14 -20.91 20.19 -21.75
CA LEU A 14 -20.73 19.98 -20.33
C LEU A 14 -19.67 18.89 -20.16
N PHE A 15 -18.65 19.22 -19.38
CA PHE A 15 -17.67 18.32 -18.79
C PHE A 15 -18.28 16.93 -18.54
N ALA A 16 -17.58 15.87 -18.92
CA ALA A 16 -17.83 14.55 -18.37
C ALA A 16 -16.99 14.38 -17.09
N PRO A 17 -17.55 14.55 -15.88
CA PRO A 17 -17.01 13.91 -14.70
C PRO A 17 -17.66 12.54 -14.52
N HIS A 18 -16.87 11.60 -14.00
CA HIS A 18 -17.28 10.26 -13.53
C HIS A 18 -17.61 9.21 -14.59
N THR A 19 -16.58 8.55 -15.13
CA THR A 19 -16.73 7.12 -15.45
C THR A 19 -17.03 6.35 -14.16
N ALA A 20 -18.17 5.67 -14.17
CA ALA A 20 -18.71 4.91 -13.06
C ALA A 20 -17.77 3.76 -12.61
N ALA A 21 -17.79 3.48 -11.31
CA ALA A 21 -17.14 2.40 -10.56
C ALA A 21 -16.31 1.37 -11.35
N GLN A 22 -14.98 1.52 -11.29
CA GLN A 22 -13.98 0.60 -11.83
C GLN A 22 -14.20 -0.85 -11.33
N GLY A 23 -14.80 -1.70 -12.18
CA GLY A 23 -14.93 -3.14 -11.97
C GLY A 23 -13.66 -3.93 -12.31
N TYR A 24 -12.72 -3.30 -13.04
CA TYR A 24 -11.51 -3.98 -13.52
C TYR A 24 -10.64 -4.54 -12.41
N THR A 25 -10.74 -4.00 -11.18
CA THR A 25 -9.92 -4.43 -10.05
C THR A 25 -10.18 -5.88 -9.64
N LYS A 26 -11.20 -6.53 -10.22
CA LYS A 26 -11.53 -7.95 -10.05
C LYS A 26 -11.35 -8.81 -11.30
N TRP A 27 -10.93 -8.25 -12.43
CA TRP A 27 -10.75 -9.01 -13.66
C TRP A 27 -9.41 -9.73 -13.67
N GLY A 28 -9.41 -10.99 -14.14
CA GLY A 28 -8.19 -11.78 -14.35
C GLY A 28 -7.27 -11.87 -13.11
N LEU A 29 -7.87 -11.96 -11.91
CA LEU A 29 -7.11 -12.03 -10.67
C LEU A 29 -6.37 -13.37 -10.55
N PRO A 30 -5.13 -13.36 -10.04
CA PRO A 30 -4.43 -14.59 -9.71
C PRO A 30 -5.10 -15.29 -8.52
N GLU A 31 -4.83 -16.57 -8.37
CA GLU A 31 -5.37 -17.37 -7.27
C GLU A 31 -5.03 -16.76 -5.90
N GLY A 32 -6.04 -16.64 -5.02
CA GLY A 32 -5.89 -16.04 -3.69
C GLY A 32 -5.91 -14.51 -3.64
N ALA A 33 -5.85 -13.81 -4.78
CA ALA A 33 -6.02 -12.35 -4.80
C ALA A 33 -7.51 -11.96 -4.77
N LYS A 34 -7.81 -10.91 -4.01
CA LYS A 34 -9.14 -10.30 -3.87
C LYS A 34 -9.33 -9.06 -4.73
N ALA A 35 -8.23 -8.36 -5.02
CA ALA A 35 -8.24 -7.17 -5.87
C ALA A 35 -6.86 -6.89 -6.48
N ARG A 36 -6.85 -6.23 -7.65
CA ARG A 36 -5.68 -5.65 -8.31
C ARG A 36 -5.89 -4.16 -8.50
N PHE A 37 -4.91 -3.37 -8.08
CA PHE A 37 -4.82 -1.95 -8.38
C PHE A 37 -3.72 -1.70 -9.39
N GLY A 38 -3.91 -0.69 -10.24
CA GLY A 38 -3.01 -0.42 -11.36
C GLY A 38 -3.28 -1.30 -12.58
N LYS A 39 -2.72 -0.87 -13.72
CA LYS A 39 -3.01 -1.46 -15.03
C LYS A 39 -1.80 -2.14 -15.67
N GLY A 40 -0.71 -2.25 -14.93
CA GLY A 40 0.55 -2.71 -15.48
C GLY A 40 1.18 -1.65 -16.38
N TRP A 41 2.44 -1.88 -16.79
CA TRP A 41 3.09 -1.03 -17.77
C TRP A 41 2.71 -1.42 -19.19
N ILE A 42 2.59 -0.41 -20.05
CA ILE A 42 2.48 -0.65 -21.49
C ILE A 42 3.85 -1.06 -22.01
N THR A 43 3.91 -2.22 -22.65
CA THR A 43 5.17 -2.89 -23.04
C THR A 43 5.23 -3.33 -24.49
N GLY A 44 4.13 -3.14 -25.22
CA GLY A 44 3.99 -3.67 -26.55
C GLY A 44 3.08 -2.83 -27.42
N GLU A 45 2.73 -3.44 -28.54
CA GLU A 45 1.91 -2.84 -29.59
C GLU A 45 0.47 -2.59 -29.15
N ILE A 46 -0.20 -1.72 -29.90
CA ILE A 46 -1.64 -1.49 -29.81
C ILE A 46 -2.30 -1.82 -31.15
N ALA A 47 -3.56 -2.21 -31.13
CA ALA A 47 -4.31 -2.51 -32.33
C ALA A 47 -5.77 -2.09 -32.19
N TYR A 48 -6.31 -1.46 -33.24
CA TYR A 48 -7.76 -1.28 -33.38
C TYR A 48 -8.40 -2.56 -33.90
N SER A 49 -9.61 -2.85 -33.44
CA SER A 49 -10.47 -3.80 -34.15
C SER A 49 -10.83 -3.23 -35.54
N PRO A 50 -11.07 -4.09 -36.55
CA PRO A 50 -11.38 -3.63 -37.91
C PRO A 50 -12.61 -2.72 -38.01
N ASP A 51 -13.58 -2.89 -37.10
CA ASP A 51 -14.78 -2.04 -36.98
C ASP A 51 -14.53 -0.72 -36.24
N GLY A 52 -13.33 -0.51 -35.70
CA GLY A 52 -12.92 0.69 -34.96
C GLY A 52 -13.54 0.83 -33.58
N ASN A 53 -14.29 -0.16 -33.08
CA ASN A 53 -15.01 -0.06 -31.82
C ASN A 53 -14.17 -0.43 -30.60
N ARG A 54 -13.14 -1.26 -30.78
CA ARG A 54 -12.27 -1.73 -29.70
C ARG A 54 -10.82 -1.34 -29.95
N LEU A 55 -10.12 -1.06 -28.87
CA LEU A 55 -8.67 -0.84 -28.85
C LEU A 55 -8.03 -1.86 -27.90
N ALA A 56 -7.19 -2.73 -28.45
CA ALA A 56 -6.37 -3.66 -27.68
C ALA A 56 -5.02 -3.02 -27.35
N VAL A 57 -4.60 -3.12 -26.09
CA VAL A 57 -3.35 -2.54 -25.60
C VAL A 57 -2.55 -3.60 -24.85
N ALA A 58 -1.39 -3.97 -25.40
CA ALA A 58 -0.47 -4.92 -24.78
C ALA A 58 0.22 -4.32 -23.53
N SER A 59 0.29 -5.09 -22.45
CA SER A 59 0.91 -4.69 -21.19
C SER A 59 1.70 -5.83 -20.54
N ASP A 60 2.45 -5.48 -19.48
CA ASP A 60 3.17 -6.46 -18.65
C ASP A 60 2.24 -7.51 -18.04
N ILE A 61 0.97 -7.18 -17.79
CA ILE A 61 0.02 -8.03 -17.05
C ILE A 61 -1.06 -8.69 -17.92
N GLY A 62 -0.99 -8.51 -19.24
CA GLY A 62 -1.99 -9.01 -20.18
C GLY A 62 -2.39 -7.97 -21.23
N ILE A 63 -3.60 -8.09 -21.76
CA ILE A 63 -4.09 -7.23 -22.84
C ILE A 63 -5.32 -6.48 -22.35
N TRP A 64 -5.23 -5.16 -22.31
CA TRP A 64 -6.39 -4.32 -22.01
C TRP A 64 -7.24 -4.13 -23.26
N ILE A 65 -8.55 -4.33 -23.13
CA ILE A 65 -9.53 -4.02 -24.16
C ILE A 65 -10.29 -2.77 -23.74
N TYR A 66 -10.22 -1.74 -24.57
CA TYR A 66 -10.94 -0.48 -24.37
C TYR A 66 -12.01 -0.31 -25.44
N ASP A 67 -13.08 0.39 -25.07
CA ASP A 67 -13.97 1.02 -26.04
C ASP A 67 -13.22 2.18 -26.70
N ALA A 68 -13.12 2.14 -28.02
CA ALA A 68 -12.31 3.06 -28.82
C ALA A 68 -12.74 4.52 -28.73
N TYR A 69 -14.03 4.78 -28.52
CA TYR A 69 -14.62 6.12 -28.57
C TYR A 69 -14.67 6.76 -27.19
N THR A 70 -15.11 5.99 -26.20
CA THR A 70 -15.29 6.47 -24.83
C THR A 70 -14.02 6.32 -23.99
N GLY A 71 -13.10 5.44 -24.39
CA GLY A 71 -11.93 5.06 -23.61
C GLY A 71 -12.26 4.23 -22.37
N ALA A 72 -13.49 3.71 -22.27
CA ALA A 72 -13.90 2.88 -21.15
C ALA A 72 -13.19 1.52 -21.19
N GLU A 73 -12.78 1.01 -20.03
CA GLU A 73 -12.24 -0.35 -19.91
C GLU A 73 -13.37 -1.36 -20.13
N LEU A 74 -13.18 -2.29 -21.07
CA LEU A 74 -14.14 -3.35 -21.37
C LEU A 74 -13.70 -4.69 -20.80
N ASP A 75 -12.41 -5.02 -20.87
CA ASP A 75 -11.86 -6.28 -20.36
C ASP A 75 -10.34 -6.21 -20.12
N LEU A 76 -9.82 -7.19 -19.39
CA LEU A 76 -8.39 -7.49 -19.26
C LEU A 76 -8.15 -8.98 -19.51
N LEU A 77 -7.57 -9.30 -20.66
CA LEU A 77 -7.25 -10.67 -21.05
C LEU A 77 -5.97 -11.11 -20.35
N THR A 78 -6.10 -12.05 -19.41
CA THR A 78 -4.98 -12.61 -18.63
C THR A 78 -4.73 -14.07 -18.99
N GLY A 79 -3.47 -14.48 -19.02
CA GLY A 79 -3.08 -15.87 -19.27
C GLY A 79 -1.64 -16.04 -19.73
N HIS A 80 -1.05 -14.99 -20.32
CA HIS A 80 0.40 -14.92 -20.49
C HIS A 80 1.10 -14.85 -19.12
N THR A 81 2.30 -15.42 -19.03
CA THR A 81 3.12 -15.47 -17.80
C THR A 81 4.31 -14.52 -17.81
N ASP A 82 4.45 -13.74 -18.88
CA ASP A 82 5.39 -12.63 -19.05
C ASP A 82 4.72 -11.58 -19.96
N ARG A 83 5.34 -10.43 -20.12
CA ARG A 83 4.80 -9.26 -20.82
C ARG A 83 4.38 -9.52 -22.25
N VAL A 84 3.23 -8.97 -22.61
CA VAL A 84 2.73 -9.01 -23.98
C VAL A 84 3.48 -7.96 -24.81
N ARG A 85 4.02 -8.39 -25.94
CA ARG A 85 4.85 -7.58 -26.84
C ARG A 85 4.07 -7.08 -28.04
N SER A 86 3.19 -7.91 -28.59
CA SER A 86 2.45 -7.59 -29.81
C SER A 86 1.04 -8.12 -29.74
N VAL A 87 0.10 -7.38 -30.33
CA VAL A 87 -1.30 -7.78 -30.48
C VAL A 87 -1.78 -7.44 -31.88
N ALA A 88 -2.64 -8.28 -32.44
CA ALA A 88 -3.25 -8.04 -33.75
C ALA A 88 -4.66 -8.64 -33.79
N PHE A 89 -5.64 -7.90 -34.30
CA PHE A 89 -6.95 -8.46 -34.61
C PHE A 89 -6.91 -9.17 -35.95
N SER A 90 -7.69 -10.26 -36.08
CA SER A 90 -8.00 -10.84 -37.37
C SER A 90 -8.78 -9.83 -38.24
N PRO A 91 -8.69 -9.90 -39.57
CA PRO A 91 -9.38 -8.98 -40.47
C PRO A 91 -10.91 -8.97 -40.30
N ASP A 92 -11.50 -10.08 -39.85
CA ASP A 92 -12.93 -10.19 -39.54
C ASP A 92 -13.30 -9.69 -38.13
N GLY A 93 -12.30 -9.31 -37.33
CA GLY A 93 -12.44 -8.79 -35.97
C GLY A 93 -12.88 -9.81 -34.92
N ARG A 94 -12.95 -11.11 -35.27
CA ARG A 94 -13.45 -12.16 -34.36
C ARG A 94 -12.38 -12.75 -33.46
N THR A 95 -11.13 -12.72 -33.89
CA THR A 95 -10.00 -13.28 -33.15
C THR A 95 -8.99 -12.17 -32.84
N LEU A 96 -8.45 -12.18 -31.63
CA LEU A 96 -7.29 -11.39 -31.26
C LEU A 96 -6.12 -12.34 -31.06
N ALA A 97 -4.99 -12.07 -31.70
CA ALA A 97 -3.74 -12.77 -31.44
C ALA A 97 -2.83 -11.93 -30.55
N SER A 98 -2.09 -12.57 -29.66
CA SER A 98 -1.08 -11.92 -28.82
C SER A 98 0.20 -12.72 -28.74
N ALA A 99 1.33 -12.03 -28.84
CA ALA A 99 2.67 -12.59 -28.68
C ALA A 99 3.31 -12.06 -27.39
N SER A 100 3.95 -12.94 -26.62
CA SER A 100 4.53 -12.59 -25.32
C SER A 100 5.98 -13.06 -25.17
N SER A 101 6.65 -12.44 -24.20
CA SER A 101 7.96 -12.84 -23.72
C SER A 101 7.97 -14.19 -22.99
N ASP A 102 6.80 -14.77 -22.72
CA ASP A 102 6.67 -16.14 -22.21
C ASP A 102 6.84 -17.23 -23.27
N ASN A 103 7.27 -16.84 -24.47
CA ASN A 103 7.48 -17.70 -25.63
C ASN A 103 6.18 -18.30 -26.20
N THR A 104 5.01 -17.70 -25.95
CA THR A 104 3.75 -18.18 -26.50
C THR A 104 3.07 -17.15 -27.39
N VAL A 105 2.34 -17.64 -28.39
CA VAL A 105 1.26 -16.90 -29.04
C VAL A 105 -0.06 -17.41 -28.49
N ARG A 106 -0.98 -16.51 -28.12
CA ARG A 106 -2.34 -16.87 -27.70
C ARG A 106 -3.37 -16.28 -28.65
N LEU A 107 -4.42 -17.05 -28.89
CA LEU A 107 -5.59 -16.62 -29.64
C LEU A 107 -6.77 -16.47 -28.67
N TRP A 108 -7.49 -15.38 -28.82
CA TRP A 108 -8.61 -15.00 -27.98
C TRP A 108 -9.84 -14.73 -28.84
N ASP A 109 -11.02 -15.07 -28.34
CA ASP A 109 -12.26 -14.56 -28.92
C ASP A 109 -12.33 -13.05 -28.64
N ALA A 110 -12.29 -12.25 -29.71
CA ALA A 110 -12.24 -10.80 -29.61
C ALA A 110 -13.50 -10.20 -28.97
N ARG A 111 -14.63 -10.91 -28.97
CA ARG A 111 -15.91 -10.46 -28.43
C ARG A 111 -16.06 -10.83 -26.96
N THR A 112 -15.77 -12.08 -26.59
CA THR A 112 -15.95 -12.60 -25.23
C THR A 112 -14.71 -12.47 -24.35
N GLY A 113 -13.52 -12.30 -24.94
CA GLY A 113 -12.24 -12.31 -24.22
C GLY A 113 -11.75 -13.71 -23.84
N GLU A 114 -12.49 -14.76 -24.21
CA GLU A 114 -12.12 -16.13 -23.82
C GLU A 114 -10.89 -16.62 -24.60
N HIS A 115 -10.02 -17.33 -23.88
CA HIS A 115 -8.86 -17.99 -24.47
C HIS A 115 -9.33 -19.13 -25.40
N GLN A 116 -8.91 -19.11 -26.66
CA GLN A 116 -9.27 -20.12 -27.66
C GLN A 116 -8.17 -21.17 -27.85
N ALA A 117 -6.93 -20.72 -28.03
CA ALA A 117 -5.80 -21.59 -28.31
C ALA A 117 -4.46 -20.94 -27.90
N SER A 118 -3.46 -21.78 -27.66
CA SER A 118 -2.08 -21.35 -27.44
C SER A 118 -1.16 -22.07 -28.41
N LEU A 119 -0.26 -21.33 -29.06
CA LEU A 119 0.80 -21.85 -29.91
C LEU A 119 2.07 -21.88 -29.05
N ILE A 120 2.40 -23.07 -28.54
CA ILE A 120 3.36 -23.27 -27.43
C ILE A 120 4.71 -23.84 -27.89
N GLU A 121 4.91 -24.09 -29.19
CA GLU A 121 6.14 -24.77 -29.67
C GLU A 121 7.43 -23.92 -29.61
N HIS A 122 7.41 -22.75 -28.98
CA HIS A 122 8.53 -21.80 -29.04
C HIS A 122 9.36 -21.80 -27.75
N ARG A 123 10.68 -21.77 -27.92
CA ARG A 123 11.66 -21.69 -26.81
C ARG A 123 12.23 -20.28 -26.61
N ASP A 124 11.77 -19.32 -27.39
CA ASP A 124 12.26 -17.94 -27.37
C ASP A 124 11.12 -16.95 -27.61
N ASN A 125 11.40 -15.70 -27.21
CA ASN A 125 10.46 -14.58 -27.24
C ASN A 125 9.99 -14.26 -28.67
N ILE A 126 8.70 -13.92 -28.81
CA ILE A 126 8.09 -13.50 -30.06
C ILE A 126 7.89 -11.98 -30.00
N SER A 127 8.60 -11.26 -30.86
CA SER A 127 8.70 -9.80 -30.83
C SER A 127 7.50 -9.11 -31.46
N SER A 128 6.92 -9.69 -32.51
CA SER A 128 5.86 -9.09 -33.31
C SER A 128 4.97 -10.17 -33.93
N ILE A 129 3.67 -9.88 -34.10
CA ILE A 129 2.67 -10.78 -34.70
C ILE A 129 1.80 -10.02 -35.70
N ALA A 130 1.47 -10.63 -36.83
CA ALA A 130 0.58 -10.06 -37.85
C ALA A 130 -0.30 -11.13 -38.51
N PHE A 131 -1.57 -10.82 -38.76
CA PHE A 131 -2.45 -11.64 -39.59
C PHE A 131 -2.26 -11.29 -41.07
N SER A 132 -2.39 -12.29 -41.94
CA SER A 132 -2.61 -12.06 -43.36
C SER A 132 -3.98 -11.39 -43.59
N PRO A 133 -4.16 -10.60 -44.66
CA PRO A 133 -5.41 -9.87 -44.93
C PRO A 133 -6.64 -10.76 -45.11
N ASP A 134 -6.46 -12.03 -45.48
CA ASP A 134 -7.53 -13.03 -45.57
C ASP A 134 -7.82 -13.72 -44.22
N GLY A 135 -7.03 -13.44 -43.20
CA GLY A 135 -7.15 -14.00 -41.85
C GLY A 135 -6.75 -15.48 -41.73
N THR A 136 -6.17 -16.10 -42.77
CA THR A 136 -5.87 -17.53 -42.78
C THR A 136 -4.48 -17.87 -42.23
N THR A 137 -3.57 -16.91 -42.24
CA THR A 137 -2.17 -17.10 -41.85
C THR A 137 -1.77 -16.09 -40.80
N LEU A 138 -1.06 -16.56 -39.79
CA LEU A 138 -0.46 -15.72 -38.75
C LEU A 138 1.05 -15.77 -38.91
N ALA A 139 1.72 -14.62 -38.95
CA ALA A 139 3.17 -14.52 -38.99
C ALA A 139 3.70 -13.97 -37.68
N GLY A 140 4.83 -14.52 -37.19
CA GLY A 140 5.46 -14.09 -35.95
C GLY A 140 6.98 -14.05 -36.06
N GLY A 141 7.56 -12.91 -35.69
CA GLY A 141 9.01 -12.74 -35.61
C GLY A 141 9.58 -13.40 -34.36
N ARG A 142 10.56 -14.29 -34.52
CA ARG A 142 11.23 -14.99 -33.41
C ARG A 142 12.71 -15.09 -33.68
N ASN A 143 13.53 -14.50 -32.80
CA ASN A 143 14.98 -14.44 -33.01
C ASN A 143 15.27 -14.06 -34.47
N ARG A 144 15.99 -14.89 -35.22
CA ARG A 144 16.41 -14.63 -36.60
C ARG A 144 15.45 -15.15 -37.67
N ASP A 145 14.29 -15.64 -37.27
CA ASP A 145 13.36 -16.33 -38.14
C ASP A 145 11.98 -15.66 -38.10
N VAL A 146 11.19 -15.88 -39.14
CA VAL A 146 9.76 -15.59 -39.13
C VAL A 146 9.01 -16.91 -39.26
N HIS A 147 8.12 -17.19 -38.32
CA HIS A 147 7.29 -18.39 -38.33
C HIS A 147 5.89 -18.06 -38.84
N LEU A 148 5.31 -19.00 -39.58
CA LEU A 148 3.95 -18.91 -40.12
C LEU A 148 3.10 -20.03 -39.51
N TRP A 149 1.88 -19.70 -39.10
CA TRP A 149 0.88 -20.65 -38.61
C TRP A 149 -0.43 -20.49 -39.36
N ASP A 150 -1.23 -21.55 -39.38
CA ASP A 150 -2.64 -21.45 -39.69
C ASP A 150 -3.37 -20.71 -38.57
N ALA A 151 -4.00 -19.60 -38.92
CA ALA A 151 -4.72 -18.77 -37.96
C ALA A 151 -5.93 -19.47 -37.32
N ARG A 152 -6.52 -20.44 -38.03
CA ARG A 152 -7.74 -21.13 -37.59
C ARG A 152 -7.43 -22.38 -36.78
N THR A 153 -6.45 -23.18 -37.20
CA THR A 153 -6.10 -24.43 -36.50
C THR A 153 -4.98 -24.23 -35.48
N GLY A 154 -4.18 -23.16 -35.61
CA GLY A 154 -2.96 -22.96 -34.84
C GLY A 154 -1.79 -23.84 -35.30
N GLU A 155 -1.98 -24.65 -36.35
CA GLU A 155 -0.93 -25.54 -36.84
C GLU A 155 0.20 -24.74 -37.47
N TYR A 156 1.43 -25.16 -37.18
CA TYR A 156 2.62 -24.59 -37.79
C TYR A 156 2.63 -24.87 -39.30
N LYS A 157 2.83 -23.82 -40.12
CA LYS A 157 2.92 -23.89 -41.58
C LYS A 157 4.37 -23.94 -42.05
N ALA A 158 5.16 -22.92 -41.71
CA ALA A 158 6.49 -22.72 -42.28
C ALA A 158 7.40 -21.83 -41.42
N THR A 159 8.71 -21.83 -41.74
CA THR A 159 9.68 -20.89 -41.17
C THR A 159 10.47 -20.24 -42.29
N LEU A 160 10.40 -18.91 -42.37
CA LEU A 160 11.21 -18.09 -43.24
C LEU A 160 12.54 -17.79 -42.54
N ARG A 161 13.61 -18.38 -43.06
CA ARG A 161 14.95 -18.32 -42.45
C ARG A 161 15.87 -17.41 -43.23
N GLY A 162 16.73 -16.69 -42.52
CA GLY A 162 17.92 -16.07 -43.14
C GLY A 162 18.40 -14.79 -42.49
N HIS A 163 17.59 -14.11 -41.65
CA HIS A 163 18.08 -12.93 -40.94
C HIS A 163 19.30 -13.29 -40.10
N ARG A 164 20.23 -12.34 -39.96
CA ARG A 164 21.45 -12.51 -39.15
C ARG A 164 21.27 -12.06 -37.72
N ASP A 165 20.27 -11.22 -37.50
CA ASP A 165 19.93 -10.58 -36.24
C ASP A 165 18.46 -10.78 -35.94
N ASN A 166 18.05 -10.36 -34.74
CA ASN A 166 16.69 -10.57 -34.29
C ASN A 166 15.69 -9.76 -35.14
N VAL A 167 14.62 -10.43 -35.58
CA VAL A 167 13.47 -9.84 -36.23
C VAL A 167 12.73 -9.00 -35.20
N SER A 168 12.59 -7.71 -35.48
CA SER A 168 11.94 -6.73 -34.60
C SER A 168 10.45 -6.59 -34.91
N ARG A 169 10.07 -6.62 -36.20
CA ARG A 169 8.71 -6.36 -36.67
C ARG A 169 8.39 -7.19 -37.90
N VAL A 170 7.13 -7.62 -38.04
CA VAL A 170 6.61 -8.28 -39.25
C VAL A 170 5.31 -7.60 -39.71
N ALA A 171 5.09 -7.51 -41.03
CA ALA A 171 3.87 -6.95 -41.59
C ALA A 171 3.53 -7.62 -42.92
N PHE A 172 2.25 -7.95 -43.15
CA PHE A 172 1.78 -8.39 -44.46
C PHE A 172 1.42 -7.18 -45.34
N SER A 173 1.69 -7.31 -46.63
CA SER A 173 1.11 -6.44 -47.66
C SER A 173 -0.42 -6.60 -47.71
N PRO A 174 -1.18 -5.58 -48.15
CA PRO A 174 -2.65 -5.62 -48.19
C PRO A 174 -3.23 -6.72 -49.09
N ASP A 175 -2.49 -7.20 -50.09
CA ASP A 175 -2.89 -8.32 -50.95
C ASP A 175 -2.48 -9.70 -50.39
N GLY A 176 -1.72 -9.73 -49.30
CA GLY A 176 -1.24 -10.92 -48.62
C GLY A 176 -0.11 -11.67 -49.33
N ARG A 177 0.37 -11.19 -50.48
CA ARG A 177 1.38 -11.90 -51.29
C ARG A 177 2.79 -11.69 -50.76
N THR A 178 3.04 -10.51 -50.20
CA THR A 178 4.34 -10.14 -49.64
C THR A 178 4.27 -10.00 -48.12
N LEU A 179 5.29 -10.51 -47.44
CA LEU A 179 5.53 -10.27 -46.02
C LEU A 179 6.83 -9.47 -45.89
N ALA A 180 6.81 -8.39 -45.09
CA ALA A 180 8.01 -7.67 -44.69
C ALA A 180 8.46 -8.12 -43.30
N SER A 181 9.76 -8.28 -43.10
CA SER A 181 10.34 -8.46 -41.77
C SER A 181 11.58 -7.61 -41.55
N ALA A 182 11.57 -6.86 -40.45
CA ALA A 182 12.62 -5.91 -40.08
C ALA A 182 13.60 -6.52 -39.10
N SER A 183 14.89 -6.21 -39.22
CA SER A 183 15.94 -6.64 -38.29
C SER A 183 17.03 -5.55 -38.14
N PHE A 184 18.26 -5.93 -37.78
CA PHE A 184 19.37 -4.98 -37.67
C PHE A 184 19.76 -4.46 -39.06
N GLN A 185 19.54 -3.16 -39.32
CA GLN A 185 19.85 -2.44 -40.56
C GLN A 185 19.12 -2.87 -41.84
N GLU A 186 18.46 -4.02 -41.84
CA GLU A 186 17.85 -4.61 -43.04
C GLU A 186 16.34 -4.82 -42.88
N VAL A 187 15.60 -4.64 -43.96
CA VAL A 187 14.22 -5.11 -44.10
C VAL A 187 14.15 -6.11 -45.23
N TRP A 188 13.59 -7.29 -44.97
CA TRP A 188 13.48 -8.36 -45.95
C TRP A 188 12.05 -8.47 -46.43
N LEU A 189 11.88 -8.63 -47.75
CA LEU A 189 10.60 -8.92 -48.38
C LEU A 189 10.55 -10.40 -48.77
N TRP A 190 9.45 -11.06 -48.43
CA TRP A 190 9.23 -12.49 -48.66
C TRP A 190 7.97 -12.68 -49.50
N ASP A 191 8.03 -13.64 -50.41
CA ASP A 191 6.85 -14.15 -51.10
C ASP A 191 6.20 -15.20 -50.20
N VAL A 192 4.95 -14.95 -49.82
CA VAL A 192 4.24 -15.79 -48.83
C VAL A 192 3.88 -17.16 -49.40
N LEU A 193 3.67 -17.27 -50.71
CA LEU A 193 3.26 -18.51 -51.36
C LEU A 193 4.44 -19.46 -51.59
N THR A 194 5.58 -18.92 -52.00
CA THR A 194 6.80 -19.68 -52.33
C THR A 194 7.78 -19.77 -51.17
N GLU A 195 7.55 -18.99 -50.11
CA GLU A 195 8.41 -18.87 -48.92
C GLU A 195 9.84 -18.41 -49.26
N GLN A 196 10.01 -17.79 -50.43
CA GLN A 196 11.29 -17.28 -50.90
C GLN A 196 11.43 -15.80 -50.59
N ARG A 197 12.67 -15.37 -50.31
CA ARG A 197 12.99 -13.97 -50.16
C ARG A 197 12.99 -13.28 -51.55
N ILE A 198 12.19 -12.24 -51.68
CA ILE A 198 12.08 -11.39 -52.88
C ILE A 198 13.23 -10.36 -52.91
N ALA A 199 13.42 -9.63 -51.81
CA ALA A 199 14.36 -8.51 -51.76
C ALA A 199 14.95 -8.28 -50.36
N ILE A 200 16.07 -7.56 -50.30
CA ILE A 200 16.64 -7.00 -49.08
C ILE A 200 16.75 -5.48 -49.27
N LEU A 201 16.01 -4.74 -48.47
CA LEU A 201 16.04 -3.28 -48.44
C LEU A 201 17.15 -2.86 -47.48
N LYS A 202 18.18 -2.21 -48.04
CA LYS A 202 19.38 -1.78 -47.30
C LYS A 202 19.47 -0.26 -47.31
N GLY A 203 19.59 0.34 -46.14
CA GLY A 203 19.72 1.79 -46.02
C GLY A 203 19.65 2.33 -44.60
N HIS A 204 19.11 1.56 -43.65
CA HIS A 204 19.21 1.91 -42.24
C HIS A 204 20.62 1.65 -41.71
N THR A 205 21.08 2.48 -40.76
CA THR A 205 22.41 2.36 -40.14
C THR A 205 22.38 1.77 -38.74
N ASP A 206 21.19 1.54 -38.19
CA ASP A 206 20.97 0.87 -36.90
C ASP A 206 19.73 -0.04 -36.98
N TRP A 207 19.25 -0.55 -35.84
CA TRP A 207 18.04 -1.36 -35.71
C TRP A 207 16.84 -0.72 -36.39
N VAL A 208 16.20 -1.49 -37.28
CA VAL A 208 14.87 -1.14 -37.79
C VAL A 208 13.86 -1.57 -36.74
N SER A 209 13.11 -0.63 -36.18
CA SER A 209 12.17 -0.86 -35.08
C SER A 209 10.77 -1.21 -35.55
N SER A 210 10.37 -0.75 -36.75
CA SER A 210 9.01 -0.87 -37.23
C SER A 210 8.95 -0.82 -38.76
N VAL A 211 7.98 -1.54 -39.32
CA VAL A 211 7.64 -1.52 -40.75
C VAL A 211 6.12 -1.51 -40.92
N ALA A 212 5.64 -0.82 -41.96
CA ALA A 212 4.22 -0.80 -42.33
C ALA A 212 4.09 -0.64 -43.85
N PHE A 213 3.16 -1.37 -44.46
CA PHE A 213 2.79 -1.16 -45.86
C PHE A 213 1.76 -0.03 -45.98
N SER A 214 1.82 0.72 -47.08
CA SER A 214 0.73 1.60 -47.49
C SER A 214 -0.54 0.77 -47.81
N PRO A 215 -1.75 1.34 -47.68
CA PRO A 215 -2.99 0.61 -47.93
C PRO A 215 -3.16 0.06 -49.36
N ASP A 216 -2.49 0.66 -50.35
CA ASP A 216 -2.42 0.18 -51.73
C ASP A 216 -1.30 -0.86 -51.95
N GLY A 217 -0.42 -1.08 -50.96
CA GLY A 217 0.67 -2.04 -50.99
C GLY A 217 1.87 -1.65 -51.84
N THR A 218 1.88 -0.47 -52.47
CA THR A 218 2.97 -0.06 -53.37
C THR A 218 4.18 0.49 -52.63
N THR A 219 3.98 1.03 -51.43
CA THR A 219 5.03 1.63 -50.61
C THR A 219 5.17 0.91 -49.28
N LEU A 220 6.40 0.68 -48.85
CA LEU A 220 6.72 0.23 -47.50
C LEU A 220 7.39 1.39 -46.75
N ALA A 221 6.93 1.68 -45.55
CA ALA A 221 7.63 2.54 -44.62
C ALA A 221 8.42 1.69 -43.62
N SER A 222 9.66 2.09 -43.33
CA SER A 222 10.47 1.55 -42.24
C SER A 222 10.96 2.68 -41.33
N ALA A 223 11.02 2.42 -40.04
CA ALA A 223 11.53 3.34 -39.04
C ALA A 223 12.61 2.66 -38.19
N GLY A 224 13.60 3.42 -37.73
CA GLY A 224 14.73 2.84 -37.03
C GLY A 224 15.34 3.72 -35.93
N ARG A 225 16.31 3.12 -35.24
CA ARG A 225 17.13 3.76 -34.20
C ARG A 225 18.21 4.68 -34.76
N ASP A 226 18.32 4.77 -36.08
CA ASP A 226 19.15 5.75 -36.77
C ASP A 226 18.45 7.11 -36.94
N ASP A 227 17.37 7.34 -36.19
CA ASP A 227 16.54 8.55 -36.20
C ASP A 227 15.86 8.83 -37.56
N THR A 228 15.81 7.83 -38.46
CA THR A 228 15.22 7.98 -39.80
C THR A 228 13.97 7.14 -39.99
N MET A 229 13.07 7.67 -40.82
CA MET A 229 11.99 6.92 -41.44
C MET A 229 12.22 6.90 -42.96
N GLN A 230 12.20 5.73 -43.58
CA GLN A 230 12.52 5.51 -44.99
C GLN A 230 11.30 4.93 -45.71
N LEU A 231 11.04 5.43 -46.92
CA LEU A 231 10.00 4.93 -47.83
C LEU A 231 10.64 4.12 -48.94
N TRP A 232 10.06 2.96 -49.25
CA TRP A 232 10.56 2.01 -50.23
C TRP A 232 9.47 1.66 -51.21
N ASP A 233 9.85 1.58 -52.48
CA ASP A 233 9.00 0.99 -53.51
C ASP A 233 9.01 -0.54 -53.32
N VAL A 234 7.84 -1.13 -53.14
CA VAL A 234 7.70 -2.57 -52.86
C VAL A 234 8.06 -3.41 -54.09
N GLN A 235 7.81 -2.90 -55.30
CA GLN A 235 8.01 -3.64 -56.54
C GLN A 235 9.48 -3.63 -56.98
N THR A 236 10.16 -2.50 -56.85
CA THR A 236 11.58 -2.38 -57.24
C THR A 236 12.54 -2.68 -56.09
N GLY A 237 12.09 -2.50 -54.84
CA GLY A 237 12.93 -2.55 -53.65
C GLY A 237 13.84 -1.33 -53.48
N GLU A 238 13.65 -0.28 -54.27
CA GLU A 238 14.42 0.95 -54.19
C GLU A 238 13.87 1.90 -53.13
N ARG A 239 14.76 2.67 -52.50
CA ARG A 239 14.38 3.71 -51.54
C ARG A 239 13.84 4.93 -52.27
N GLN A 240 12.58 5.27 -52.03
CA GLN A 240 11.91 6.45 -52.57
C GLN A 240 12.34 7.72 -51.80
N ALA A 241 12.25 7.70 -50.47
CA ALA A 241 12.48 8.88 -49.65
C ALA A 241 13.10 8.58 -48.27
N ILE A 242 13.72 9.61 -47.66
CA ILE A 242 14.14 9.62 -46.25
C ILE A 242 13.48 10.83 -45.57
N LEU A 243 12.58 10.55 -44.64
CA LEU A 243 11.87 11.57 -43.88
C LEU A 243 12.71 11.95 -42.65
N MET A 244 13.37 13.10 -42.74
CA MET A 244 14.32 13.59 -41.74
C MET A 244 13.68 14.56 -40.74
N GLY A 245 14.32 14.73 -39.58
CA GLY A 245 14.00 15.80 -38.64
C GLY A 245 13.74 15.34 -37.22
N TYR A 246 13.58 14.03 -36.99
CA TYR A 246 13.63 13.48 -35.64
C TYR A 246 15.03 13.65 -35.05
N THR A 247 15.11 13.86 -33.74
CA THR A 247 16.37 14.06 -33.01
C THR A 247 16.72 12.86 -32.14
N ARG A 248 15.88 11.82 -32.16
CA ARG A 248 15.99 10.58 -31.40
C ARG A 248 15.27 9.45 -32.14
N GLU A 249 15.55 8.24 -31.69
CA GLU A 249 15.09 6.98 -32.25
C GLU A 249 13.57 6.98 -32.51
N ILE A 250 13.14 6.33 -33.59
CA ILE A 250 11.72 6.15 -33.94
C ILE A 250 11.37 4.71 -33.65
N ASP A 251 10.34 4.47 -32.83
CA ASP A 251 9.98 3.12 -32.36
C ASP A 251 8.80 2.52 -33.15
N SER A 252 7.98 3.35 -33.77
CA SER A 252 6.79 2.89 -34.51
C SER A 252 6.44 3.80 -35.68
N VAL A 253 6.02 3.17 -36.77
CA VAL A 253 5.46 3.83 -37.96
C VAL A 253 4.08 3.25 -38.28
N ALA A 254 3.17 4.08 -38.78
CA ALA A 254 1.86 3.65 -39.26
C ALA A 254 1.32 4.56 -40.37
N PHE A 255 0.77 3.96 -41.44
CA PHE A 255 -0.01 4.69 -42.43
C PHE A 255 -1.44 4.92 -41.93
N SER A 256 -2.06 6.02 -42.34
CA SER A 256 -3.52 6.18 -42.23
C SER A 256 -4.22 5.18 -43.16
N PRO A 257 -5.41 4.66 -42.78
CA PRO A 257 -6.16 3.73 -43.63
C PRO A 257 -6.51 4.25 -45.02
N ASP A 258 -6.64 5.57 -45.18
CA ASP A 258 -6.83 6.22 -46.48
C ASP A 258 -5.54 6.40 -47.30
N GLY A 259 -4.38 6.06 -46.74
CA GLY A 259 -3.06 6.12 -47.38
C GLY A 259 -2.47 7.52 -47.54
N THR A 260 -3.17 8.56 -47.08
CA THR A 260 -2.74 9.96 -47.28
C THR A 260 -1.68 10.42 -46.30
N MET A 261 -1.63 9.82 -45.11
CA MET A 261 -0.77 10.24 -44.01
C MET A 261 0.12 9.10 -43.49
N LEU A 262 1.29 9.48 -42.99
CA LEU A 262 2.22 8.61 -42.29
C LEU A 262 2.58 9.20 -40.93
N ALA A 263 2.44 8.40 -39.87
CA ALA A 263 2.81 8.78 -38.51
C ALA A 263 4.09 8.07 -38.08
N GLY A 264 5.03 8.80 -37.48
CA GLY A 264 6.19 8.22 -36.79
C GLY A 264 6.26 8.67 -35.34
N GLY A 265 6.41 7.73 -34.42
CA GLY A 265 6.52 7.97 -32.98
C GLY A 265 7.97 7.97 -32.50
N SER A 266 8.40 9.05 -31.84
CA SER A 266 9.73 9.23 -31.27
C SER A 266 9.65 9.75 -29.83
N TYR A 267 10.76 10.24 -29.26
CA TYR A 267 10.80 10.75 -27.89
C TYR A 267 9.96 12.02 -27.72
N LYS A 268 8.85 11.91 -26.98
CA LYS A 268 7.91 12.97 -26.58
C LYS A 268 7.13 13.61 -27.73
N GLU A 269 7.25 13.09 -28.94
CA GLU A 269 6.57 13.60 -30.12
C GLU A 269 6.14 12.50 -31.10
N ILE A 270 5.05 12.77 -31.81
CA ILE A 270 4.65 12.03 -33.02
C ILE A 270 4.63 13.02 -34.16
N ARG A 271 5.23 12.70 -35.30
CA ARG A 271 5.13 13.55 -36.50
C ARG A 271 4.24 12.89 -37.53
N LEU A 272 3.44 13.73 -38.19
CA LEU A 272 2.58 13.38 -39.30
C LEU A 272 3.18 13.92 -40.58
N TRP A 273 3.20 13.08 -41.60
CA TRP A 273 3.74 13.35 -42.92
C TRP A 273 2.66 13.10 -43.97
N ASP A 274 2.64 13.91 -45.00
CA ASP A 274 1.83 13.67 -46.19
C ASP A 274 2.60 12.71 -47.09
N VAL A 275 1.97 11.60 -47.47
CA VAL A 275 2.65 10.52 -48.20
C VAL A 275 2.98 10.92 -49.64
N GLN A 276 2.16 11.78 -50.26
CA GLN A 276 2.32 12.15 -51.65
C GLN A 276 3.36 13.25 -51.85
N THR A 277 3.39 14.22 -50.94
CA THR A 277 4.29 15.38 -50.99
C THR A 277 5.57 15.18 -50.20
N GLU A 278 5.60 14.18 -49.31
CA GLU A 278 6.70 13.90 -48.37
C GLU A 278 6.95 15.06 -47.38
N GLU A 279 6.00 15.99 -47.26
CA GLU A 279 6.09 17.13 -46.36
C GLU A 279 5.53 16.80 -44.96
N GLN A 280 6.14 17.39 -43.94
CA GLN A 280 5.67 17.25 -42.56
C GLN A 280 4.40 18.09 -42.36
N ILE A 281 3.27 17.43 -42.07
CA ILE A 281 1.96 18.07 -41.80
C ILE A 281 1.94 18.69 -40.40
N ALA A 282 2.34 17.92 -39.39
CA ALA A 282 2.19 18.33 -37.99
C ALA A 282 3.16 17.60 -37.05
N THR A 283 3.38 18.19 -35.87
CA THR A 283 4.05 17.53 -34.74
C THR A 283 3.12 17.52 -33.53
N LEU A 284 2.72 16.34 -33.09
CA LEU A 284 1.88 16.11 -31.92
C LEU A 284 2.79 16.00 -30.69
N LYS A 285 2.75 17.00 -29.82
CA LYS A 285 3.54 17.05 -28.58
C LYS A 285 2.64 16.80 -27.36
N GLY A 286 3.24 16.37 -26.25
CA GLY A 286 2.53 16.16 -24.98
C GLY A 286 2.72 14.77 -24.36
N GLN A 287 3.48 13.90 -25.01
CA GLN A 287 3.89 12.62 -24.43
C GLN A 287 5.05 12.83 -23.44
N PRO A 288 5.03 12.19 -22.25
CA PRO A 288 6.09 12.40 -21.25
C PRO A 288 7.39 11.62 -21.54
N GLY A 289 7.44 10.76 -22.57
CA GLY A 289 8.56 9.85 -22.84
C GLY A 289 8.57 9.29 -24.27
N TRP A 290 9.22 8.14 -24.47
CA TRP A 290 9.31 7.46 -25.78
C TRP A 290 7.94 6.96 -26.23
N VAL A 291 7.54 7.33 -27.45
CA VAL A 291 6.33 6.79 -28.06
C VAL A 291 6.62 5.39 -28.60
N HIS A 292 6.08 4.36 -27.96
CA HIS A 292 6.43 2.97 -28.25
C HIS A 292 5.64 2.39 -29.42
N SER A 293 4.37 2.78 -29.58
CA SER A 293 3.50 2.33 -30.66
C SER A 293 2.57 3.45 -31.09
N VAL A 294 2.32 3.56 -32.41
CA VAL A 294 1.34 4.49 -33.00
C VAL A 294 0.41 3.75 -33.95
N VAL A 295 -0.89 4.04 -33.91
CA VAL A 295 -1.89 3.50 -34.85
C VAL A 295 -2.97 4.54 -35.13
N PHE A 296 -3.47 4.56 -36.36
CA PHE A 296 -4.66 5.32 -36.74
C PHE A 296 -5.93 4.53 -36.47
N SER A 297 -7.02 5.23 -36.13
CA SER A 297 -8.36 4.65 -36.18
C SER A 297 -8.74 4.29 -37.62
N PRO A 298 -9.63 3.30 -37.85
CA PRO A 298 -10.02 2.86 -39.20
C PRO A 298 -10.60 3.97 -40.11
N ASP A 299 -11.11 5.04 -39.52
CA ASP A 299 -11.64 6.21 -40.23
C ASP A 299 -10.62 7.35 -40.41
N SER A 300 -9.35 7.14 -40.05
CA SER A 300 -8.24 8.11 -40.08
C SER A 300 -8.43 9.36 -39.20
N THR A 301 -9.46 9.44 -38.37
CA THR A 301 -9.76 10.70 -37.64
C THR A 301 -9.02 10.84 -36.32
N ILE A 302 -8.67 9.71 -35.69
CA ILE A 302 -7.96 9.63 -34.42
C ILE A 302 -6.64 8.92 -34.62
N LEU A 303 -5.59 9.46 -33.97
CA LEU A 303 -4.32 8.78 -33.82
C LEU A 303 -4.17 8.38 -32.35
N VAL A 304 -3.70 7.17 -32.11
CA VAL A 304 -3.38 6.66 -30.78
C VAL A 304 -1.88 6.45 -30.68
N GLY A 305 -1.30 6.84 -29.55
CA GLY A 305 0.10 6.66 -29.27
C GLY A 305 0.30 6.21 -27.83
N THR A 306 1.11 5.18 -27.66
CA THR A 306 1.52 4.70 -26.34
C THR A 306 2.88 5.22 -25.97
N ASN A 307 3.13 5.36 -24.68
CA ASN A 307 4.45 5.66 -24.15
C ASN A 307 4.97 4.48 -23.34
N TRP A 308 6.26 4.18 -23.47
CA TRP A 308 6.94 3.20 -22.65
C TRP A 308 6.71 3.51 -21.17
N ARG A 309 6.01 2.61 -20.44
CA ARG A 309 5.61 2.81 -19.02
C ARG A 309 4.81 4.08 -18.76
N GLY A 310 4.13 4.62 -19.78
CA GLY A 310 3.33 5.84 -19.69
C GLY A 310 1.86 5.61 -20.06
N PRO A 311 1.07 6.69 -20.17
CA PRO A 311 -0.33 6.59 -20.57
C PRO A 311 -0.48 6.35 -22.08
N VAL A 312 -1.65 5.83 -22.49
CA VAL A 312 -2.10 5.90 -23.90
C VAL A 312 -2.70 7.28 -24.12
N GLN A 313 -2.30 7.99 -25.18
CA GLN A 313 -2.94 9.25 -25.58
C GLN A 313 -3.59 9.11 -26.95
N LEU A 314 -4.73 9.80 -27.09
CA LEU A 314 -5.48 9.89 -28.32
C LEU A 314 -5.44 11.34 -28.81
N TRP A 315 -5.24 11.53 -30.10
CA TRP A 315 -5.25 12.84 -30.76
C TRP A 315 -6.24 12.84 -31.90
N ASN A 316 -6.93 13.97 -32.05
CA ASN A 316 -7.65 14.22 -33.29
C ASN A 316 -6.64 14.66 -34.36
N VAL A 317 -6.56 13.88 -35.45
CA VAL A 317 -5.54 14.05 -36.50
C VAL A 317 -5.64 15.42 -37.16
N ARG A 318 -6.86 15.89 -37.44
CA ARG A 318 -7.12 17.17 -38.12
C ARG A 318 -6.71 18.40 -37.29
N THR A 319 -6.92 18.35 -35.98
CA THR A 319 -6.67 19.50 -35.09
C THR A 319 -5.34 19.42 -34.38
N GLY A 320 -4.71 18.24 -34.34
CA GLY A 320 -3.51 17.96 -33.57
C GLY A 320 -3.69 18.04 -32.04
N LYS A 321 -4.94 18.17 -31.55
CA LYS A 321 -5.24 18.27 -30.12
C LYS A 321 -5.47 16.90 -29.52
N SER A 322 -4.97 16.71 -28.29
CA SER A 322 -5.28 15.51 -27.52
C SER A 322 -6.78 15.50 -27.16
N THR A 323 -7.43 14.38 -27.43
CA THR A 323 -8.85 14.16 -27.17
C THR A 323 -9.06 13.39 -25.88
N ALA A 324 -8.17 12.45 -25.56
CA ALA A 324 -8.22 11.65 -24.34
C ALA A 324 -6.83 11.18 -23.90
N THR A 325 -6.71 10.83 -22.62
CA THR A 325 -5.53 10.15 -22.06
C THR A 325 -6.01 9.00 -21.19
N LEU A 326 -5.76 7.77 -21.61
CA LEU A 326 -6.08 6.57 -20.83
C LEU A 326 -4.96 6.38 -19.81
N ARG A 327 -5.28 6.66 -18.54
CA ARG A 327 -4.35 6.52 -17.41
C ARG A 327 -4.67 5.27 -16.61
N GLY A 328 -3.62 4.73 -16.01
CA GLY A 328 -3.63 3.77 -14.91
C GLY A 328 -2.37 4.00 -14.09
N HIS A 329 -2.20 3.33 -12.95
CA HIS A 329 -0.92 3.42 -12.24
C HIS A 329 0.22 2.95 -13.15
N THR A 330 1.18 3.83 -13.39
CA THR A 330 2.32 3.58 -14.29
C THR A 330 3.56 3.13 -13.50
N GLY A 331 3.38 2.44 -12.38
CA GLY A 331 4.43 2.13 -11.40
C GLY A 331 4.03 2.58 -10.00
N VAL A 332 3.97 1.66 -9.03
CA VAL A 332 3.66 1.98 -7.64
C VAL A 332 4.92 1.86 -6.81
N TYR A 333 5.32 2.94 -6.10
CA TYR A 333 6.53 3.01 -5.27
C TYR A 333 6.27 2.77 -3.78
N SER A 334 5.04 2.97 -3.34
CA SER A 334 4.66 2.73 -1.96
C SER A 334 3.20 2.34 -1.88
N VAL A 335 2.91 1.43 -0.96
CA VAL A 335 1.57 0.96 -0.62
C VAL A 335 1.48 0.88 0.90
N VAL A 336 0.43 1.46 1.47
CA VAL A 336 0.17 1.47 2.90
C VAL A 336 -1.32 1.30 3.17
N PHE A 337 -1.67 0.56 4.23
CA PHE A 337 -3.03 0.50 4.75
C PHE A 337 -3.26 1.66 5.72
N SER A 338 -4.50 2.14 5.78
CA SER A 338 -4.95 2.97 6.89
C SER A 338 -4.99 2.15 8.20
N PRO A 339 -4.88 2.79 9.37
CA PRO A 339 -4.88 2.10 10.67
C PRO A 339 -6.13 1.23 10.93
N ASP A 340 -7.27 1.62 10.36
CA ASP A 340 -8.54 0.88 10.42
C ASP A 340 -8.66 -0.23 9.36
N SER A 341 -7.62 -0.46 8.55
CA SER A 341 -7.58 -1.38 7.41
C SER A 341 -8.59 -1.10 6.29
N ALA A 342 -9.35 0.00 6.36
CA ALA A 342 -10.44 0.28 5.43
C ALA A 342 -9.99 0.79 4.06
N THR A 343 -8.86 1.49 4.06
CA THR A 343 -8.33 2.19 2.89
C THR A 343 -6.90 1.75 2.62
N VAL A 344 -6.58 1.57 1.34
CA VAL A 344 -5.19 1.42 0.87
C VAL A 344 -4.82 2.68 0.10
N ALA A 345 -3.67 3.27 0.42
CA ALA A 345 -3.08 4.34 -0.36
C ALA A 345 -1.88 3.82 -1.17
N SER A 346 -1.80 4.24 -2.43
CA SER A 346 -0.68 3.95 -3.33
C SER A 346 -0.04 5.23 -3.85
N GLY A 347 1.28 5.35 -3.72
CA GLY A 347 2.08 6.42 -4.33
C GLY A 347 2.69 5.95 -5.65
N SER A 348 2.51 6.71 -6.73
CA SER A 348 2.82 6.27 -8.09
C SER A 348 3.89 7.11 -8.80
N TRP A 349 4.52 6.49 -9.80
CA TRP A 349 5.44 7.12 -10.73
C TRP A 349 4.83 8.33 -11.45
N ASP A 350 3.53 8.30 -11.74
CA ASP A 350 2.84 9.37 -12.48
C ASP A 350 2.58 10.66 -11.67
N GLY A 351 3.12 10.74 -10.45
CA GLY A 351 2.96 11.89 -9.56
C GLY A 351 1.60 11.91 -8.84
N THR A 352 0.81 10.84 -8.92
CA THR A 352 -0.46 10.74 -8.23
C THR A 352 -0.39 9.82 -7.00
N VAL A 353 -1.28 10.10 -6.05
CA VAL A 353 -1.61 9.17 -4.97
C VAL A 353 -3.04 8.69 -5.18
N GLN A 354 -3.28 7.39 -5.10
CA GLN A 354 -4.64 6.86 -5.23
C GLN A 354 -5.07 6.18 -3.93
N LEU A 355 -6.35 6.33 -3.61
CA LEU A 355 -7.03 5.71 -2.48
C LEU A 355 -7.98 4.63 -2.97
N TRP A 356 -7.98 3.51 -2.28
CA TRP A 356 -8.76 2.33 -2.62
C TRP A 356 -9.44 1.77 -1.39
N ASN A 357 -10.62 1.22 -1.56
CA ASN A 357 -11.29 0.49 -0.49
C ASN A 357 -10.75 -0.94 -0.42
N THR A 358 -10.26 -1.34 0.74
CA THR A 358 -9.59 -2.64 0.94
C THR A 358 -10.51 -3.82 0.62
N TRP A 359 -11.76 -3.78 1.06
CA TRP A 359 -12.67 -4.93 0.98
C TRP A 359 -13.33 -5.10 -0.38
N THR A 360 -13.72 -3.97 -1.00
CA THR A 360 -14.39 -4.00 -2.31
C THR A 360 -13.40 -3.97 -3.47
N GLY A 361 -12.17 -3.51 -3.22
CA GLY A 361 -11.18 -3.21 -4.25
C GLY A 361 -11.55 -2.01 -5.12
N LYS A 362 -12.54 -1.19 -4.72
CA LYS A 362 -12.99 -0.05 -5.53
C LYS A 362 -12.10 1.17 -5.31
N HIS A 363 -11.84 1.90 -6.39
CA HIS A 363 -11.20 3.21 -6.33
C HIS A 363 -12.06 4.21 -5.56
N ILE A 364 -11.43 4.91 -4.62
CA ILE A 364 -12.06 5.95 -3.79
C ILE A 364 -11.74 7.35 -4.36
N ALA A 365 -10.46 7.64 -4.62
CA ALA A 365 -10.02 8.97 -5.05
C ALA A 365 -8.62 8.94 -5.68
N THR A 366 -8.38 9.84 -6.65
CA THR A 366 -7.05 10.17 -7.16
C THR A 366 -6.65 11.55 -6.66
N LEU A 367 -5.64 11.60 -5.80
CA LEU A 367 -5.07 12.82 -5.25
C LEU A 367 -3.95 13.30 -6.19
N LYS A 368 -4.21 14.40 -6.89
CA LYS A 368 -3.30 14.99 -7.88
C LYS A 368 -2.62 16.22 -7.32
N GLY A 369 -1.33 16.38 -7.59
CA GLY A 369 -0.62 17.61 -7.26
C GLY A 369 0.90 17.52 -7.35
N HIS A 370 1.51 16.34 -7.15
CA HIS A 370 2.94 16.21 -7.35
C HIS A 370 3.29 16.30 -8.83
N THR A 371 4.45 16.89 -9.13
CA THR A 371 4.94 17.08 -10.51
C THR A 371 5.99 16.06 -10.93
N ASP A 372 6.44 15.22 -10.01
CA ASP A 372 7.31 14.07 -10.24
C ASP A 372 6.85 12.87 -9.39
N ARG A 373 7.53 11.73 -9.52
CA ARG A 373 7.22 10.44 -8.88
C ARG A 373 6.98 10.57 -7.39
N VAL A 374 5.93 9.93 -6.89
CA VAL A 374 5.67 9.81 -5.44
C VAL A 374 6.41 8.59 -4.91
N TYR A 375 7.50 8.78 -4.15
CA TYR A 375 8.30 7.65 -3.64
C TYR A 375 7.72 6.99 -2.40
N SER A 376 7.02 7.74 -1.55
CA SER A 376 6.37 7.17 -0.35
C SER A 376 5.08 7.88 0.01
N VAL A 377 4.21 7.12 0.68
CA VAL A 377 2.99 7.59 1.33
C VAL A 377 2.96 7.02 2.75
N ALA A 378 2.35 7.74 3.69
CA ALA A 378 2.15 7.30 5.07
C ALA A 378 0.87 7.89 5.64
N PHE A 379 0.05 7.08 6.30
CA PHE A 379 -1.09 7.58 7.07
C PHE A 379 -0.64 8.10 8.43
N SER A 380 -1.33 9.11 8.94
CA SER A 380 -1.28 9.44 10.36
C SER A 380 -1.84 8.29 11.20
N PRO A 381 -1.45 8.15 12.47
CA PRO A 381 -1.92 7.08 13.36
C PRO A 381 -3.45 7.03 13.57
N ASP A 382 -4.12 8.18 13.43
CA ASP A 382 -5.58 8.30 13.48
C ASP A 382 -6.26 8.01 12.11
N GLY A 383 -5.47 7.84 11.05
CA GLY A 383 -5.94 7.59 9.69
C GLY A 383 -6.57 8.79 8.97
N THR A 384 -6.64 9.97 9.59
CA THR A 384 -7.35 11.13 9.04
C THR A 384 -6.55 11.91 8.01
N THR A 385 -5.22 11.85 8.10
CA THR A 385 -4.29 12.58 7.25
C THR A 385 -3.35 11.60 6.53
N LEU A 386 -3.14 11.82 5.24
CA LEU A 386 -2.16 11.08 4.45
C LEU A 386 -1.04 12.03 4.06
N ALA A 387 0.21 11.66 4.31
CA ALA A 387 1.37 12.35 3.76
C ALA A 387 1.86 11.62 2.51
N SER A 388 2.22 12.38 1.48
CA SER A 388 2.94 11.89 0.31
C SER A 388 4.19 12.71 0.07
N LEU A 389 5.24 12.06 -0.39
CA LEU A 389 6.52 12.71 -0.72
C LEU A 389 6.90 12.39 -2.17
N SER A 390 7.64 13.27 -2.81
CA SER A 390 7.94 13.15 -4.25
C SER A 390 9.35 13.59 -4.62
N GLY A 391 9.76 13.20 -5.82
CA GLY A 391 10.93 13.73 -6.51
C GLY A 391 10.78 15.17 -6.99
N ASP A 392 9.63 15.82 -6.75
CA ASP A 392 9.43 17.26 -6.96
C ASP A 392 9.89 18.12 -5.77
N ASP A 393 10.71 17.55 -4.89
CA ASP A 393 11.30 18.16 -3.70
C ASP A 393 10.27 18.57 -2.63
N THR A 394 9.00 18.18 -2.78
CA THR A 394 7.93 18.52 -1.83
C THR A 394 7.33 17.32 -1.11
N LEU A 395 6.71 17.61 0.04
CA LEU A 395 5.71 16.73 0.64
C LEU A 395 4.33 17.37 0.53
N ARG A 396 3.28 16.54 0.47
CA ARG A 396 1.89 16.98 0.48
C ARG A 396 1.12 16.25 1.57
N LEU A 397 0.28 17.00 2.27
CA LEU A 397 -0.68 16.46 3.22
C LEU A 397 -2.06 16.46 2.58
N TRP A 398 -2.80 15.38 2.79
CA TRP A 398 -4.12 15.16 2.24
C TRP A 398 -5.09 14.80 3.36
N ASP A 399 -6.30 15.33 3.28
CA ASP A 399 -7.40 14.91 4.11
C ASP A 399 -8.00 13.63 3.50
N VAL A 400 -7.99 12.55 4.27
CA VAL A 400 -8.44 11.23 3.78
C VAL A 400 -9.96 11.21 3.62
N VAL A 401 -10.69 11.85 4.53
CA VAL A 401 -12.17 11.86 4.55
C VAL A 401 -12.69 12.80 3.48
N ALA A 402 -12.19 14.05 3.45
CA ALA A 402 -12.58 15.05 2.47
C ALA A 402 -11.97 14.80 1.09
N ARG A 403 -10.92 13.96 1.00
CA ARG A 403 -10.20 13.61 -0.25
C ARG A 403 -9.58 14.83 -0.92
N GLN A 404 -9.14 15.78 -0.11
CA GLN A 404 -8.65 17.08 -0.55
C GLN A 404 -7.20 17.31 -0.11
N HIS A 405 -6.52 18.15 -0.89
CA HIS A 405 -5.21 18.66 -0.51
C HIS A 405 -5.34 19.56 0.73
N LYS A 406 -4.56 19.28 1.78
CA LYS A 406 -4.49 20.11 3.00
C LYS A 406 -3.35 21.12 2.94
N ALA A 407 -2.14 20.65 2.62
CA ALA A 407 -0.94 21.49 2.66
C ALA A 407 0.15 20.97 1.71
N THR A 408 0.98 21.87 1.19
CA THR A 408 2.24 21.53 0.50
C THR A 408 3.40 22.01 1.36
N LEU A 409 4.20 21.05 1.82
CA LEU A 409 5.39 21.25 2.63
C LEU A 409 6.58 21.48 1.69
N LYS A 410 7.02 22.74 1.59
CA LYS A 410 8.19 23.14 0.80
C LYS A 410 9.37 23.40 1.73
N GLY A 411 10.56 22.98 1.32
CA GLY A 411 11.79 23.30 2.05
C GLY A 411 12.97 22.41 1.72
N HIS A 412 12.73 21.16 1.33
CA HIS A 412 13.78 20.32 0.73
C HIS A 412 14.20 20.88 -0.63
N THR A 413 15.45 20.64 -1.01
CA THR A 413 16.06 21.17 -2.25
C THR A 413 16.45 20.09 -3.26
N ASP A 414 16.16 18.83 -2.93
CA ASP A 414 16.31 17.68 -3.80
C ASP A 414 15.27 16.61 -3.35
N ARG A 415 15.26 15.47 -4.03
CA ARG A 415 14.27 14.40 -3.89
C ARG A 415 14.11 13.93 -2.46
N VAL A 416 12.87 13.87 -2.01
CA VAL A 416 12.53 13.28 -0.70
C VAL A 416 12.40 11.77 -0.86
N TYR A 417 12.97 10.98 0.07
CA TYR A 417 12.98 9.51 0.00
C TYR A 417 12.13 8.82 1.05
N SER A 418 11.97 9.42 2.22
CA SER A 418 11.25 8.80 3.34
C SER A 418 10.43 9.81 4.13
N VAL A 419 9.28 9.36 4.62
CA VAL A 419 8.40 10.11 5.52
C VAL A 419 7.91 9.17 6.62
N ALA A 420 7.80 9.68 7.84
CA ALA A 420 7.21 8.97 8.97
C ALA A 420 6.42 9.95 9.85
N PHE A 421 5.23 9.53 10.29
CA PHE A 421 4.53 10.21 11.38
C PHE A 421 5.08 9.75 12.72
N SER A 422 5.12 10.65 13.69
CA SER A 422 5.27 10.27 15.09
C SER A 422 4.04 9.45 15.54
N PRO A 423 4.17 8.58 16.56
CA PRO A 423 3.06 7.76 17.06
C PRO A 423 1.85 8.55 17.58
N ASP A 424 2.07 9.80 18.02
CA ASP A 424 1.00 10.72 18.40
C ASP A 424 0.32 11.43 17.21
N GLY A 425 0.89 11.28 15.99
CA GLY A 425 0.40 11.91 14.76
C GLY A 425 0.66 13.41 14.63
N ILE A 426 1.32 14.04 15.59
CA ILE A 426 1.49 15.51 15.65
C ILE A 426 2.71 15.99 14.86
N THR A 427 3.73 15.14 14.71
CA THR A 427 4.98 15.47 14.03
C THR A 427 5.20 14.57 12.82
N LEU A 428 5.64 15.15 11.72
CA LEU A 428 6.06 14.44 10.52
C LEU A 428 7.56 14.61 10.34
N ALA A 429 8.29 13.52 10.15
CA ALA A 429 9.71 13.56 9.77
C ALA A 429 9.85 13.22 8.28
N SER A 430 10.72 13.95 7.57
CA SER A 430 11.09 13.67 6.18
C SER A 430 12.60 13.59 6.02
N ALA A 431 13.07 12.72 5.13
CA ALA A 431 14.47 12.56 4.76
C ALA A 431 14.66 12.68 3.26
N SER A 432 15.73 13.33 2.85
CA SER A 432 15.95 13.77 1.47
C SER A 432 17.38 13.55 0.99
N ARG A 433 17.51 13.59 -0.33
CA ARG A 433 18.78 13.61 -1.05
C ARG A 433 19.59 14.89 -0.78
N ASP A 434 18.97 15.95 -0.29
CA ASP A 434 19.65 17.17 0.16
C ASP A 434 20.42 17.02 1.48
N GLU A 435 20.61 15.79 1.96
CA GLU A 435 21.37 15.45 3.17
C GLU A 435 20.69 15.88 4.48
N GLU A 436 19.46 16.41 4.42
CA GLU A 436 18.73 16.89 5.59
C GLU A 436 17.60 15.96 6.02
N VAL A 437 17.32 16.00 7.34
CA VAL A 437 16.05 15.53 7.91
C VAL A 437 15.25 16.75 8.35
N ARG A 438 13.96 16.81 8.02
CA ARG A 438 13.08 17.90 8.43
C ARG A 438 11.93 17.39 9.26
N LEU A 439 11.60 18.15 10.31
CA LEU A 439 10.43 17.96 11.15
C LEU A 439 9.37 18.99 10.76
N TRP A 440 8.14 18.53 10.67
CA TRP A 440 6.98 19.34 10.31
C TRP A 440 5.88 19.11 11.32
N ASP A 441 5.06 20.13 11.52
CA ASP A 441 3.79 19.99 12.19
C ASP A 441 2.80 19.31 11.26
N ALA A 442 2.31 18.13 11.64
CA ALA A 442 1.43 17.33 10.79
C ALA A 442 0.02 17.93 10.64
N VAL A 443 -0.41 18.79 11.57
CA VAL A 443 -1.75 19.40 11.55
C VAL A 443 -1.76 20.65 10.69
N THR A 444 -0.79 21.53 10.91
CA THR A 444 -0.70 22.84 10.25
C THR A 444 0.13 22.83 8.97
N GLY A 445 0.97 21.80 8.80
CA GLY A 445 1.93 21.72 7.70
C GLY A 445 3.08 22.72 7.81
N GLN A 446 3.35 23.26 9.00
CA GLN A 446 4.45 24.20 9.21
C GLN A 446 5.77 23.47 9.45
N HIS A 447 6.88 24.05 8.99
CA HIS A 447 8.22 23.57 9.33
C HIS A 447 8.51 23.79 10.82
N LYS A 448 8.96 22.75 11.52
CA LYS A 448 9.32 22.79 12.95
C LYS A 448 10.83 22.92 13.14
N ALA A 449 11.60 22.05 12.48
CA ALA A 449 13.05 22.00 12.64
C ALA A 449 13.73 21.33 11.44
N THR A 450 15.01 21.67 11.21
CA THR A 450 15.91 20.96 10.30
C THR A 450 17.01 20.31 11.12
N LEU A 451 17.13 18.99 11.02
CA LEU A 451 18.15 18.20 11.71
C LEU A 451 19.35 18.04 10.77
N MET A 452 20.39 18.83 11.04
CA MET A 452 21.56 18.91 10.16
C MET A 452 22.67 17.94 10.56
N GLY A 453 23.46 17.56 9.56
CA GLY A 453 24.83 17.07 9.74
C GLY A 453 25.13 15.72 9.14
N HIS A 454 24.16 15.03 8.51
CA HIS A 454 24.53 13.97 7.55
C HIS A 454 25.36 14.61 6.43
N THR A 455 26.27 13.83 5.85
CA THR A 455 27.22 14.31 4.82
C THR A 455 27.00 13.63 3.47
N ASP A 456 25.86 12.96 3.34
CA ASP A 456 25.41 12.21 2.16
C ASP A 456 23.89 12.02 2.27
N TYR A 457 23.26 11.46 1.24
CA TYR A 457 21.82 11.33 1.10
C TYR A 457 21.20 10.62 2.31
N VAL A 458 20.14 11.21 2.86
CA VAL A 458 19.35 10.57 3.91
C VAL A 458 18.24 9.77 3.26
N THR A 459 18.31 8.45 3.40
CA THR A 459 17.45 7.53 2.65
C THR A 459 16.25 7.04 3.46
N ARG A 460 16.33 7.05 4.79
CA ARG A 460 15.25 6.57 5.67
C ARG A 460 15.17 7.33 6.99
N VAL A 461 13.95 7.50 7.47
CA VAL A 461 13.62 7.98 8.82
C VAL A 461 12.57 7.07 9.46
N ALA A 462 12.66 6.88 10.77
CA ALA A 462 11.68 6.12 11.55
C ALA A 462 11.61 6.66 12.98
N PHE A 463 10.41 6.84 13.53
CA PHE A 463 10.22 7.11 14.95
C PHE A 463 10.27 5.79 15.73
N SER A 464 10.77 5.84 16.97
CA SER A 464 10.56 4.77 17.95
C SER A 464 9.07 4.66 18.28
N PRO A 465 8.56 3.45 18.64
CA PRO A 465 7.17 3.26 19.02
C PRO A 465 6.66 4.17 20.15
N ASP A 466 7.52 4.56 21.09
CA ASP A 466 7.21 5.54 22.14
C ASP A 466 7.16 7.01 21.66
N GLY A 467 7.61 7.27 20.43
CA GLY A 467 7.65 8.60 19.81
C GLY A 467 8.76 9.51 20.31
N ILE A 468 9.61 9.07 21.24
CA ILE A 468 10.61 9.90 21.91
C ILE A 468 11.88 10.05 21.06
N THR A 469 12.23 9.03 20.27
CA THR A 469 13.45 9.00 19.47
C THR A 469 13.14 8.91 17.98
N LEU A 470 13.84 9.69 17.17
CA LEU A 470 13.84 9.56 15.71
C LEU A 470 15.17 8.97 15.26
N ALA A 471 15.14 7.92 14.45
CA ALA A 471 16.31 7.43 13.74
C ALA A 471 16.31 7.94 12.29
N SER A 472 17.50 8.26 11.79
CA SER A 472 17.73 8.62 10.39
C SER A 472 18.98 7.93 9.85
N MET A 473 18.96 7.52 8.58
CA MET A 473 19.99 6.71 7.95
C MET A 473 20.50 7.40 6.67
N GLY A 474 21.82 7.58 6.56
CA GLY A 474 22.49 8.21 5.41
C GLY A 474 24.01 8.09 5.48
N GLY A 475 24.68 8.00 4.33
CA GLY A 475 26.16 7.99 4.23
C GLY A 475 26.88 6.91 5.04
N GLY A 476 26.29 5.72 5.22
CA GLY A 476 26.87 4.64 6.03
C GLY A 476 26.70 4.81 7.54
N GLU A 477 25.95 5.82 8.01
CA GLU A 477 25.70 6.10 9.43
C GLU A 477 24.21 6.06 9.77
N VAL A 478 23.93 5.76 11.04
CA VAL A 478 22.60 6.00 11.63
C VAL A 478 22.72 7.06 12.71
N ARG A 479 21.78 8.00 12.75
CA ARG A 479 21.70 9.02 13.80
C ARG A 479 20.42 8.90 14.57
N LEU A 480 20.53 9.03 15.89
CA LEU A 480 19.42 9.12 16.81
C LEU A 480 19.22 10.57 17.23
N TRP A 481 17.99 11.03 17.15
CA TRP A 481 17.56 12.37 17.52
C TRP A 481 16.50 12.27 18.59
N ASP A 482 16.48 13.25 19.48
CA ASP A 482 15.34 13.50 20.35
C ASP A 482 14.22 14.10 19.48
N ALA A 483 13.08 13.40 19.43
CA ALA A 483 11.98 13.75 18.53
C ALA A 483 11.31 15.09 18.89
N VAL A 484 11.37 15.49 20.16
CA VAL A 484 10.70 16.69 20.67
C VAL A 484 11.58 17.92 20.46
N THR A 485 12.86 17.81 20.79
CA THR A 485 13.80 18.94 20.76
C THR A 485 14.57 19.05 19.44
N GLY A 486 14.60 17.98 18.63
CA GLY A 486 15.43 17.89 17.43
C GLY A 486 16.93 17.76 17.72
N GLN A 487 17.33 17.60 18.98
CA GLN A 487 18.74 17.49 19.34
C GLN A 487 19.28 16.10 19.01
N ARG A 488 20.52 16.02 18.52
CA ARG A 488 21.17 14.74 18.22
C ARG A 488 21.54 14.03 19.52
N LYS A 489 20.95 12.86 19.77
CA LYS A 489 21.27 11.98 20.91
C LYS A 489 22.55 11.18 20.68
N ALA A 490 22.67 10.57 19.50
CA ALA A 490 23.81 9.70 19.18
C ALA A 490 24.08 9.62 17.67
N THR A 491 25.32 9.25 17.32
CA THR A 491 25.72 8.85 15.96
C THR A 491 26.28 7.44 16.03
N LEU A 492 25.59 6.50 15.40
CA LEU A 492 25.88 5.08 15.43
C LEU A 492 26.82 4.75 14.26
N ARG A 493 28.09 4.50 14.59
CA ARG A 493 29.17 4.19 13.64
C ARG A 493 29.58 2.74 13.83
N GLY A 494 29.61 1.96 12.75
CA GLY A 494 30.04 0.55 12.80
C GLY A 494 29.87 -0.19 11.48
N HIS A 495 28.90 0.21 10.66
CA HIS A 495 28.79 -0.26 9.29
C HIS A 495 29.96 0.26 8.45
N THR A 496 30.56 -0.62 7.65
CA THR A 496 31.70 -0.30 6.78
C THR A 496 31.29 0.18 5.39
N ASP A 497 29.99 0.17 5.10
CA ASP A 497 29.41 0.48 3.79
C ASP A 497 27.93 0.94 3.95
N TRP A 498 27.20 1.04 2.85
CA TRP A 498 25.79 1.38 2.76
C TRP A 498 24.91 0.59 3.73
N ILE A 499 23.98 1.29 4.40
CA ILE A 499 22.98 0.71 5.30
C ILE A 499 21.67 0.55 4.53
N GLY A 500 21.16 -0.68 4.40
CA GLY A 500 19.96 -0.97 3.64
C GLY A 500 18.65 -0.70 4.39
N SER A 501 18.65 -0.88 5.72
CA SER A 501 17.43 -0.73 6.53
C SER A 501 17.69 -0.46 8.00
N ILE A 502 16.72 0.16 8.66
CA ILE A 502 16.63 0.36 10.10
C ILE A 502 15.25 -0.07 10.61
N ALA A 503 15.17 -0.63 11.81
CA ALA A 503 13.92 -0.94 12.50
C ALA A 503 14.08 -0.84 14.03
N PHE A 504 13.13 -0.21 14.71
CA PHE A 504 13.06 -0.24 16.17
C PHE A 504 12.38 -1.52 16.65
N SER A 505 12.79 -2.02 17.82
CA SER A 505 12.02 -3.01 18.57
C SER A 505 10.71 -2.40 19.09
N PRO A 506 9.64 -3.19 19.26
CA PRO A 506 8.34 -2.69 19.72
C PRO A 506 8.36 -1.99 21.08
N ASP A 507 9.30 -2.36 21.96
CA ASP A 507 9.52 -1.76 23.26
C ASP A 507 10.36 -0.46 23.22
N SER A 508 10.77 0.00 22.03
CA SER A 508 11.62 1.17 21.79
C SER A 508 13.03 1.12 22.38
N THR A 509 13.47 -0.02 22.93
CA THR A 509 14.77 -0.11 23.62
C THR A 509 15.94 -0.42 22.67
N THR A 510 15.65 -1.06 21.53
CA THR A 510 16.65 -1.57 20.60
C THR A 510 16.40 -1.07 19.19
N LEU A 511 17.45 -0.68 18.48
CA LEU A 511 17.42 -0.40 17.04
C LEU A 511 18.27 -1.44 16.32
N ALA A 512 17.74 -2.04 15.26
CA ALA A 512 18.49 -2.86 14.32
C ALA A 512 18.83 -2.04 13.08
N SER A 513 20.07 -2.15 12.58
CA SER A 513 20.49 -1.60 11.28
C SER A 513 21.23 -2.65 10.46
N GLY A 514 20.82 -2.86 9.21
CA GLY A 514 21.42 -3.82 8.29
C GLY A 514 22.41 -3.15 7.34
N GLY A 515 23.65 -3.65 7.27
CA GLY A 515 24.72 -3.14 6.41
C GLY A 515 25.22 -4.18 5.41
N TYR A 516 26.48 -4.08 5.00
CA TYR A 516 27.10 -5.06 4.11
C TYR A 516 27.50 -6.32 4.87
N LYS A 517 26.72 -7.40 4.71
CA LYS A 517 26.93 -8.75 5.31
C LYS A 517 26.72 -8.87 6.82
N ASP A 518 26.33 -7.80 7.50
CA ASP A 518 26.00 -7.84 8.92
C ASP A 518 24.78 -7.00 9.30
N VAL A 519 24.29 -7.26 10.51
CA VAL A 519 23.23 -6.48 11.17
C VAL A 519 23.73 -6.05 12.53
N GLN A 520 23.61 -4.78 12.85
CA GLN A 520 24.01 -4.24 14.15
C GLN A 520 22.79 -3.90 15.00
N LEU A 521 22.84 -4.30 16.26
CA LEU A 521 21.85 -3.95 17.29
C LEU A 521 22.43 -2.86 18.17
N TRP A 522 21.60 -1.86 18.48
CA TRP A 522 21.97 -0.68 19.24
C TRP A 522 20.99 -0.43 20.36
N GLU A 523 21.48 0.05 21.49
CA GLU A 523 20.64 0.54 22.57
C GLU A 523 20.18 1.98 22.25
N VAL A 524 18.87 2.20 22.24
CA VAL A 524 18.29 3.48 21.80
C VAL A 524 18.55 4.61 22.80
N GLY A 525 18.55 4.30 24.09
CA GLY A 525 18.76 5.28 25.16
C GLY A 525 20.17 5.88 25.17
N THR A 526 21.18 5.05 24.95
CA THR A 526 22.60 5.42 25.07
C THR A 526 23.29 5.59 23.72
N GLY A 527 22.75 5.00 22.65
CA GLY A 527 23.41 4.87 21.35
C GLY A 527 24.55 3.85 21.33
N GLN A 528 24.69 3.02 22.38
CA GLN A 528 25.74 2.02 22.45
C GLN A 528 25.45 0.82 21.55
N HIS A 529 26.51 0.21 21.03
CA HIS A 529 26.43 -1.05 20.31
C HIS A 529 26.10 -2.20 21.28
N LYS A 530 25.09 -3.00 20.95
CA LYS A 530 24.66 -4.17 21.73
C LYS A 530 25.22 -5.47 21.17
N ALA A 531 25.09 -5.68 19.86
CA ALA A 531 25.50 -6.92 19.20
C ALA A 531 25.71 -6.73 17.68
N THR A 532 26.54 -7.59 17.08
CA THR A 532 26.67 -7.71 15.62
C THR A 532 26.28 -9.12 15.19
N LEU A 533 25.27 -9.22 14.34
CA LEU A 533 24.77 -10.47 13.75
C LEU A 533 25.46 -10.67 12.41
N ARG A 534 26.31 -11.71 12.29
CA ARG A 534 27.07 -12.02 11.08
C ARG A 534 26.57 -13.32 10.45
N GLY A 535 26.63 -13.39 9.12
CA GLY A 535 26.30 -14.61 8.37
C GLY A 535 25.61 -14.37 7.04
N HIS A 536 25.23 -13.13 6.72
CA HIS A 536 24.76 -12.78 5.39
C HIS A 536 25.91 -12.74 4.39
N MET A 537 25.61 -13.08 3.13
CA MET A 537 26.60 -13.14 2.05
C MET A 537 26.51 -11.92 1.12
N SER A 538 25.48 -11.09 1.27
CA SER A 538 25.23 -9.84 0.54
C SER A 538 24.88 -8.69 1.49
N GLU A 539 24.61 -7.51 0.93
CA GLU A 539 23.97 -6.38 1.63
C GLU A 539 22.66 -6.82 2.28
N VAL A 540 22.41 -6.36 3.50
CA VAL A 540 21.14 -6.59 4.19
C VAL A 540 20.14 -5.51 3.77
N TYR A 541 19.19 -5.84 2.89
CA TYR A 541 18.25 -4.87 2.31
C TYR A 541 17.10 -4.51 3.24
N THR A 542 16.71 -5.42 4.14
CA THR A 542 15.57 -5.20 5.02
C THR A 542 15.74 -5.92 6.36
N VAL A 543 15.25 -5.29 7.43
CA VAL A 543 15.21 -5.83 8.79
C VAL A 543 13.84 -5.55 9.39
N ALA A 544 13.28 -6.48 10.16
CA ALA A 544 11.98 -6.33 10.80
C ALA A 544 11.93 -7.11 12.12
N PHE A 545 11.48 -6.46 13.20
CA PHE A 545 11.17 -7.15 14.46
C PHE A 545 9.78 -7.79 14.38
N SER A 546 9.61 -8.92 15.06
CA SER A 546 8.27 -9.48 15.33
C SER A 546 7.49 -8.53 16.25
N PRO A 547 6.14 -8.55 16.22
CA PRO A 547 5.31 -7.66 17.04
C PRO A 547 5.57 -7.77 18.55
N ASN A 548 5.97 -8.96 19.02
CA ASN A 548 6.36 -9.18 20.41
C ASN A 548 7.84 -8.84 20.72
N GLY A 549 8.62 -8.40 19.74
CA GLY A 549 10.02 -8.01 19.87
C GLY A 549 11.03 -9.14 20.09
N THR A 550 10.58 -10.39 20.16
CA THR A 550 11.45 -11.55 20.48
C THR A 550 12.25 -12.08 19.30
N THR A 551 11.79 -11.84 18.07
CA THR A 551 12.43 -12.35 16.85
C THR A 551 12.76 -11.18 15.93
N LEU A 552 13.95 -11.21 15.35
CA LEU A 552 14.36 -10.28 14.29
C LEU A 552 14.51 -11.06 12.98
N ALA A 553 13.78 -10.65 11.95
CA ALA A 553 13.96 -11.15 10.59
C ALA A 553 14.87 -10.19 9.81
N THR A 554 15.73 -10.74 8.97
CA THR A 554 16.72 -10.00 8.18
C THR A 554 16.89 -10.66 6.82
N GLU A 555 17.09 -9.88 5.76
CA GLU A 555 17.29 -10.37 4.39
C GLU A 555 18.60 -9.82 3.84
N GLY A 556 19.47 -10.70 3.35
CA GLY A 556 20.74 -10.35 2.71
C GLY A 556 21.21 -11.38 1.70
N GLY A 557 20.29 -11.81 0.84
CA GLY A 557 20.40 -12.95 -0.08
C GLY A 557 19.55 -14.15 0.34
N GLU A 558 19.48 -14.40 1.65
CA GLU A 558 18.56 -15.34 2.29
C GLU A 558 17.86 -14.64 3.44
N VAL A 559 16.66 -15.09 3.80
CA VAL A 559 15.97 -14.58 5.00
C VAL A 559 16.45 -15.36 6.22
N ARG A 560 16.95 -14.64 7.23
CA ARG A 560 17.41 -15.20 8.51
C ARG A 560 16.59 -14.66 9.66
N LEU A 561 16.24 -15.57 10.58
CA LEU A 561 15.60 -15.26 11.85
C LEU A 561 16.63 -15.32 12.97
N TRP A 562 16.60 -14.31 13.83
CA TRP A 562 17.46 -14.18 14.99
C TRP A 562 16.60 -14.00 16.24
N ASP A 563 17.10 -14.49 17.36
CA ASP A 563 16.58 -14.12 18.67
C ASP A 563 17.00 -12.69 18.97
N ALA A 564 16.03 -11.78 19.13
CA ALA A 564 16.31 -10.35 19.25
C ALA A 564 16.92 -9.97 20.60
N VAL A 565 16.80 -10.82 21.62
CA VAL A 565 17.34 -10.58 22.96
C VAL A 565 18.79 -11.04 23.04
N THR A 566 19.06 -12.26 22.58
CA THR A 566 20.38 -12.92 22.68
C THR A 566 21.27 -12.67 21.46
N GLY A 567 20.69 -12.25 20.33
CA GLY A 567 21.38 -12.14 19.05
C GLY A 567 21.73 -13.48 18.40
N GLN A 568 21.23 -14.59 18.92
CA GLN A 568 21.51 -15.92 18.38
C GLN A 568 20.74 -16.18 17.09
N HIS A 569 21.37 -16.89 16.15
CA HIS A 569 20.69 -17.34 14.94
C HIS A 569 19.65 -18.41 15.29
N LYS A 570 18.39 -18.21 14.88
CA LYS A 570 17.29 -19.15 15.09
C LYS A 570 17.09 -20.07 13.90
N ALA A 571 17.01 -19.49 12.71
CA ALA A 571 16.73 -20.23 11.48
C ALA A 571 17.16 -19.44 10.23
N THR A 572 17.46 -20.17 9.16
CA THR A 572 17.58 -19.61 7.80
C THR A 572 16.42 -20.15 6.99
N LEU A 573 15.58 -19.25 6.48
CA LEU A 573 14.41 -19.59 5.68
C LEU A 573 14.87 -19.86 4.25
N LYS A 574 14.66 -21.08 3.77
CA LYS A 574 14.94 -21.40 2.36
C LYS A 574 13.89 -20.71 1.50
N GLY A 575 14.36 -19.84 0.61
CA GLY A 575 13.56 -19.19 -0.42
C GLY A 575 14.15 -19.48 -1.80
N THR A 576 13.34 -19.27 -2.83
CA THR A 576 13.72 -19.53 -4.24
C THR A 576 14.32 -18.31 -4.94
N ALA A 577 14.21 -17.11 -4.34
CA ALA A 577 14.68 -15.87 -4.94
C ALA A 577 15.04 -14.83 -3.88
N ARG A 578 15.80 -13.82 -4.30
CA ARG A 578 16.13 -12.65 -3.49
C ARG A 578 14.86 -11.87 -3.13
N ILE A 579 14.78 -11.40 -1.88
CA ILE A 579 13.60 -10.76 -1.31
C ILE A 579 13.90 -9.26 -1.12
N GLY A 580 13.06 -8.37 -1.65
CA GLY A 580 13.24 -6.91 -1.54
C GLY A 580 12.66 -6.30 -0.26
N SER A 581 11.75 -7.00 0.41
CA SER A 581 11.10 -6.53 1.65
C SER A 581 10.57 -7.71 2.47
N ILE A 582 10.59 -7.58 3.79
CA ILE A 582 10.03 -8.55 4.73
C ILE A 582 9.16 -7.85 5.76
N MET A 583 8.09 -8.50 6.21
CA MET A 583 7.22 -8.00 7.26
C MET A 583 6.52 -9.15 7.99
N PHE A 584 6.42 -9.06 9.30
CA PHE A 584 5.57 -9.95 10.09
C PHE A 584 4.11 -9.52 10.01
N ASN A 585 3.20 -10.49 10.01
CA ASN A 585 1.80 -10.20 10.25
C ASN A 585 1.59 -9.70 11.71
N PRO A 586 0.44 -9.07 12.02
CA PRO A 586 0.22 -8.43 13.33
C PRO A 586 0.31 -9.37 14.55
N ASP A 587 -0.01 -10.65 14.39
CA ASP A 587 0.12 -11.65 15.46
C ASP A 587 1.55 -12.26 15.57
N GLY A 588 2.42 -11.99 14.60
CA GLY A 588 3.81 -12.44 14.58
C GLY A 588 4.02 -13.91 14.19
N THR A 589 2.98 -14.65 13.79
CA THR A 589 3.05 -16.07 13.42
C THR A 589 3.46 -16.30 11.97
N THR A 590 3.33 -15.30 11.11
CA THR A 590 3.61 -15.40 9.68
C THR A 590 4.54 -14.28 9.24
N LEU A 591 5.61 -14.64 8.54
CA LEU A 591 6.50 -13.70 7.87
C LEU A 591 6.18 -13.70 6.37
N ALA A 592 5.93 -12.53 5.80
CA ALA A 592 5.82 -12.35 4.35
C ALA A 592 7.08 -11.71 3.80
N GLY A 593 7.50 -12.15 2.61
CA GLY A 593 8.60 -11.55 1.86
C GLY A 593 8.24 -11.41 0.39
N GLY A 594 8.42 -10.20 -0.15
CA GLY A 594 8.25 -9.94 -1.59
C GLY A 594 9.57 -10.09 -2.34
N GLY A 595 9.61 -10.85 -3.43
CA GLY A 595 10.79 -11.00 -4.28
C GLY A 595 10.46 -11.33 -5.73
N GLY A 596 11.45 -11.84 -6.46
CA GLY A 596 11.36 -12.13 -7.90
C GLY A 596 10.31 -13.19 -8.29
N GLU A 597 9.99 -14.11 -7.37
CA GLU A 597 9.01 -15.17 -7.61
C GLU A 597 7.58 -14.83 -7.11
N GLY A 598 7.35 -13.62 -6.63
CA GLY A 598 6.09 -13.21 -6.01
C GLY A 598 6.26 -12.99 -4.50
N VAL A 599 5.20 -13.27 -3.74
CA VAL A 599 5.20 -13.16 -2.28
C VAL A 599 5.37 -14.54 -1.66
N GLN A 600 6.41 -14.73 -0.87
CA GLN A 600 6.64 -15.94 -0.10
C GLN A 600 6.14 -15.73 1.34
N LEU A 601 5.41 -16.72 1.85
CA LEU A 601 4.89 -16.74 3.21
C LEU A 601 5.58 -17.84 3.99
N TRP A 602 6.19 -17.51 5.13
CA TRP A 602 6.79 -18.46 6.04
C TRP A 602 6.09 -18.45 7.39
N ASP A 603 6.08 -19.60 8.04
CA ASP A 603 5.79 -19.70 9.45
C ASP A 603 6.93 -19.09 10.27
N ALA A 604 6.63 -18.10 11.09
CA ALA A 604 7.63 -17.36 11.85
C ALA A 604 8.28 -18.16 12.99
N VAL A 605 7.61 -19.24 13.44
CA VAL A 605 8.07 -20.08 14.55
C VAL A 605 8.96 -21.20 14.04
N THR A 606 8.46 -21.94 13.04
CA THR A 606 9.15 -23.12 12.48
C THR A 606 10.10 -22.78 11.35
N GLY A 607 9.91 -21.62 10.70
CA GLY A 607 10.66 -21.22 9.51
C GLY A 607 10.26 -21.96 8.22
N GLN A 608 9.19 -22.74 8.24
CA GLN A 608 8.72 -23.46 7.06
C GLN A 608 7.99 -22.55 6.07
N LEU A 609 8.16 -22.78 4.77
CA LEU A 609 7.42 -22.08 3.73
C LEU A 609 5.96 -22.57 3.72
N LYS A 610 5.02 -21.66 3.97
CA LYS A 610 3.56 -21.90 3.95
C LYS A 610 3.01 -21.86 2.53
N ALA A 611 3.37 -20.84 1.75
CA ALA A 611 2.85 -20.62 0.41
C ALA A 611 3.72 -19.66 -0.42
N ILE A 612 3.56 -19.70 -1.73
CA ILE A 612 4.08 -18.69 -2.67
C ILE A 612 2.89 -18.12 -3.45
N LEU A 613 2.58 -16.83 -3.23
CA LEU A 613 1.53 -16.12 -3.93
C LEU A 613 2.11 -15.55 -5.24
N ARG A 614 1.65 -16.09 -6.37
CA ARG A 614 2.11 -15.72 -7.72
C ARG A 614 1.04 -14.93 -8.44
N GLY A 615 1.45 -13.91 -9.20
CA GLY A 615 0.49 -13.08 -9.95
C GLY A 615 1.03 -11.72 -10.39
N HIS A 616 2.12 -11.27 -9.78
CA HIS A 616 2.94 -10.19 -10.33
C HIS A 616 3.82 -10.72 -11.47
N MET A 617 4.06 -9.88 -12.46
CA MET A 617 4.82 -10.22 -13.68
C MET A 617 6.27 -9.72 -13.61
N ASP A 618 6.59 -8.94 -12.57
CA ASP A 618 7.93 -8.49 -12.23
C ASP A 618 8.11 -8.51 -10.70
N GLY A 619 9.33 -8.28 -10.23
CA GLY A 619 9.71 -8.42 -8.82
C GLY A 619 8.84 -7.64 -7.84
N VAL A 620 8.44 -8.31 -6.75
CA VAL A 620 7.68 -7.68 -5.68
C VAL A 620 8.61 -6.86 -4.81
N GLY A 621 8.49 -5.54 -4.89
CA GLY A 621 9.39 -4.60 -4.21
C GLY A 621 9.02 -4.32 -2.76
N ARG A 622 7.72 -4.32 -2.41
CA ARG A 622 7.24 -4.16 -1.03
C ARG A 622 5.99 -4.98 -0.76
N VAL A 623 5.89 -5.49 0.47
CA VAL A 623 4.69 -6.09 1.03
C VAL A 623 4.24 -5.35 2.30
N ALA A 624 2.94 -5.33 2.57
CA ALA A 624 2.36 -4.74 3.77
C ALA A 624 1.16 -5.56 4.24
N PHE A 625 1.11 -5.95 5.52
CA PHE A 625 -0.10 -6.49 6.11
C PHE A 625 -1.06 -5.38 6.50
N SER A 626 -2.35 -5.63 6.33
CA SER A 626 -3.39 -4.86 7.01
C SER A 626 -3.25 -5.03 8.53
N PRO A 627 -3.57 -4.00 9.34
CA PRO A 627 -3.57 -4.07 10.80
C PRO A 627 -4.37 -5.24 11.39
N ASP A 628 -5.44 -5.71 10.72
CA ASP A 628 -6.21 -6.89 11.15
C ASP A 628 -5.58 -8.24 10.74
N GLY A 629 -4.51 -8.22 9.94
CA GLY A 629 -3.79 -9.38 9.44
C GLY A 629 -4.49 -10.19 8.34
N ARG A 630 -5.73 -9.84 7.97
CA ARG A 630 -6.56 -10.63 7.04
C ARG A 630 -6.28 -10.36 5.57
N THR A 631 -5.65 -9.22 5.29
CA THR A 631 -5.27 -8.81 3.94
C THR A 631 -3.78 -8.52 3.87
N LEU A 632 -3.12 -8.95 2.81
CA LEU A 632 -1.76 -8.55 2.48
C LEU A 632 -1.78 -7.76 1.17
N ALA A 633 -1.14 -6.59 1.14
CA ALA A 633 -0.88 -5.87 -0.10
C ALA A 633 0.55 -6.16 -0.56
N SER A 634 0.73 -6.43 -1.85
CA SER A 634 2.03 -6.48 -2.50
C SER A 634 2.07 -5.51 -3.66
N ARG A 635 3.16 -4.74 -3.79
CA ARG A 635 3.42 -3.92 -4.98
C ARG A 635 4.54 -4.52 -5.81
N SER A 636 4.41 -4.45 -7.11
CA SER A 636 5.46 -4.85 -8.05
C SER A 636 5.92 -3.69 -8.91
N THR A 637 7.13 -3.82 -9.43
CA THR A 637 7.65 -2.98 -10.50
C THR A 637 6.84 -3.11 -11.78
N ASP A 638 6.03 -4.16 -11.96
CA ASP A 638 5.10 -4.29 -13.10
C ASP A 638 4.04 -3.18 -13.16
N GLY A 639 3.89 -2.35 -12.11
CA GLY A 639 2.95 -1.24 -12.04
C GLY A 639 1.63 -1.57 -11.33
N THR A 640 1.54 -2.74 -10.70
CA THR A 640 0.35 -3.18 -9.98
C THR A 640 0.55 -3.31 -8.48
N VAL A 641 -0.57 -3.27 -7.76
CA VAL A 641 -0.69 -3.72 -6.37
C VAL A 641 -1.71 -4.83 -6.34
N LEU A 642 -1.38 -5.95 -5.70
CA LEU A 642 -2.32 -7.04 -5.44
C LEU A 642 -2.70 -7.06 -3.96
N LEU A 643 -3.99 -7.24 -3.69
CA LEU A 643 -4.51 -7.53 -2.35
C LEU A 643 -4.81 -9.02 -2.24
N TRP A 644 -4.16 -9.70 -1.31
CA TRP A 644 -4.27 -11.14 -1.09
C TRP A 644 -5.15 -11.44 0.13
N ASP A 645 -5.94 -12.51 0.03
CA ASP A 645 -6.64 -13.06 1.18
C ASP A 645 -5.68 -13.86 2.07
N MET A 646 -5.49 -13.39 3.30
CA MET A 646 -4.65 -14.09 4.27
C MET A 646 -5.44 -15.02 5.19
N SER A 647 -6.77 -14.96 5.15
CA SER A 647 -7.65 -15.78 6.00
C SER A 647 -7.30 -17.29 6.00
N PRO A 648 -6.95 -17.92 4.85
CA PRO A 648 -6.55 -19.32 4.82
C PRO A 648 -5.22 -19.65 5.53
N TYR A 649 -4.37 -18.64 5.73
CA TYR A 649 -3.01 -18.79 6.27
C TYR A 649 -2.87 -18.27 7.71
N LEU A 650 -3.91 -17.61 8.23
CA LEU A 650 -4.01 -17.29 9.64
C LEU A 650 -4.24 -18.61 10.40
N THR A 651 -3.54 -18.77 11.52
CA THR A 651 -3.94 -19.78 12.50
C THR A 651 -5.39 -19.50 12.89
N PRO A 652 -6.29 -20.51 12.93
CA PRO A 652 -7.64 -20.31 13.42
C PRO A 652 -7.55 -19.59 14.75
N ILE A 653 -8.23 -18.45 14.85
CA ILE A 653 -8.36 -17.73 16.10
C ILE A 653 -9.16 -18.67 17.02
N THR A 654 -8.47 -19.44 17.84
CA THR A 654 -9.00 -19.71 19.18
C THR A 654 -9.10 -18.33 19.81
N LEU A 655 -10.33 -17.82 19.90
CA LEU A 655 -10.62 -16.64 20.71
C LEU A 655 -9.90 -16.85 22.05
N PRO A 656 -9.12 -15.89 22.56
CA PRO A 656 -8.54 -16.07 23.88
C PRO A 656 -9.70 -16.27 24.85
N GLU A 657 -9.79 -17.48 25.43
CA GLU A 657 -10.65 -17.68 26.59
C GLU A 657 -10.13 -16.71 27.65
N PHE A 658 -11.00 -15.79 28.09
CA PHE A 658 -10.76 -15.12 29.37
C PHE A 658 -10.47 -16.22 30.39
N PRO A 659 -9.45 -16.07 31.24
CA PRO A 659 -9.20 -17.09 32.24
C PRO A 659 -10.49 -17.34 33.03
N ALA A 660 -10.82 -18.60 33.35
CA ALA A 660 -12.11 -18.99 33.93
C ALA A 660 -12.51 -18.21 35.19
N TRP A 661 -11.56 -17.52 35.84
CA TRP A 661 -11.75 -16.70 37.03
C TRP A 661 -12.04 -15.20 36.76
N ASP A 662 -12.01 -14.74 35.51
CA ASP A 662 -12.54 -13.44 35.06
C ASP A 662 -14.00 -13.63 34.60
N VAL A 663 -14.88 -13.80 35.58
CA VAL A 663 -16.26 -14.26 35.37
C VAL A 663 -17.15 -13.20 34.74
N ASN A 664 -16.71 -11.93 34.74
CA ASN A 664 -17.42 -10.82 34.10
C ASN A 664 -16.84 -10.44 32.71
N GLU A 665 -15.77 -11.10 32.27
CA GLU A 665 -15.07 -10.90 31.00
C GLU A 665 -14.59 -9.44 30.76
N ASP A 666 -14.25 -8.71 31.83
CA ASP A 666 -13.79 -7.32 31.76
C ASP A 666 -12.27 -7.18 31.56
N GLY A 667 -11.55 -8.30 31.61
CA GLY A 667 -10.10 -8.40 31.45
C GLY A 667 -9.31 -8.23 32.75
N ILE A 668 -9.97 -7.97 33.88
CA ILE A 668 -9.36 -7.68 35.18
C ILE A 668 -10.06 -8.45 36.32
N VAL A 669 -9.35 -9.39 36.93
CA VAL A 669 -9.85 -10.16 38.08
C VAL A 669 -9.85 -9.30 39.35
N ASN A 670 -11.02 -8.85 39.77
CA ASN A 670 -11.22 -7.91 40.88
C ASN A 670 -12.43 -8.28 41.78
N VAL A 671 -12.82 -7.38 42.67
CA VAL A 671 -13.91 -7.64 43.64
C VAL A 671 -15.28 -7.84 42.95
N LEU A 672 -15.47 -7.30 41.74
CA LEU A 672 -16.69 -7.48 40.94
C LEU A 672 -16.86 -8.93 40.49
N ASP A 673 -15.77 -9.65 40.24
CA ASP A 673 -15.80 -11.09 39.92
C ASP A 673 -16.31 -11.90 41.11
N LEU A 674 -15.84 -11.59 42.32
CA LEU A 674 -16.30 -12.23 43.56
C LEU A 674 -17.80 -11.98 43.81
N VAL A 675 -18.27 -10.77 43.52
CA VAL A 675 -19.71 -10.44 43.63
C VAL A 675 -20.51 -11.21 42.59
N THR A 676 -20.01 -11.33 41.36
CA THR A 676 -20.68 -12.07 40.28
C THR A 676 -20.82 -13.56 40.62
N VAL A 677 -19.78 -14.18 41.20
CA VAL A 677 -19.86 -15.55 41.72
C VAL A 677 -20.86 -15.65 42.89
N HIS A 678 -20.81 -14.71 43.85
CA HIS A 678 -21.71 -14.71 45.00
C HIS A 678 -23.19 -14.57 44.61
N GLU A 679 -23.51 -13.74 43.62
CA GLU A 679 -24.87 -13.57 43.10
C GLU A 679 -25.43 -14.86 42.49
N GLN A 680 -24.55 -15.76 42.03
CA GLN A 680 -24.93 -17.05 41.46
C GLN A 680 -24.94 -18.21 42.46
N PHE A 681 -24.66 -17.96 43.75
CA PHE A 681 -24.63 -19.00 44.77
C PHE A 681 -25.91 -19.87 44.76
N ARG A 682 -25.71 -21.19 44.79
CA ARG A 682 -26.74 -22.26 44.80
C ARG A 682 -27.47 -22.47 43.46
N GLN A 683 -27.02 -21.85 42.38
CA GLN A 683 -27.46 -22.21 41.02
C GLN A 683 -26.80 -23.53 40.57
N LYS A 684 -27.49 -24.31 39.74
CA LYS A 684 -27.01 -25.61 39.21
C LYS A 684 -27.29 -25.73 37.71
N GLY A 685 -26.33 -26.23 36.94
CA GLY A 685 -26.46 -26.48 35.51
C GLY A 685 -25.19 -26.11 34.72
N ASP A 686 -25.07 -26.65 33.51
CA ASP A 686 -23.86 -26.48 32.69
C ASP A 686 -23.75 -25.04 32.14
N GLY A 687 -22.54 -24.48 32.14
CA GLY A 687 -22.22 -23.17 31.53
C GLY A 687 -22.59 -21.94 32.37
N LEU A 688 -22.68 -22.07 33.70
CA LEU A 688 -22.83 -20.94 34.61
C LEU A 688 -21.50 -20.17 34.70
N SER A 689 -21.54 -18.85 34.48
CA SER A 689 -20.31 -18.04 34.46
C SER A 689 -19.60 -17.94 35.80
N GLY A 690 -20.32 -18.19 36.91
CA GLY A 690 -19.75 -18.24 38.26
C GLY A 690 -19.27 -19.62 38.71
N ASP A 691 -19.43 -20.67 37.90
CA ASP A 691 -18.96 -22.04 38.18
C ASP A 691 -17.56 -22.19 37.58
N VAL A 692 -16.55 -21.80 38.35
CA VAL A 692 -15.17 -21.69 37.85
C VAL A 692 -14.37 -22.97 38.07
N ASN A 693 -14.89 -23.89 38.89
CA ASN A 693 -14.30 -25.21 39.11
C ASN A 693 -14.98 -26.33 38.29
N ASP A 694 -16.04 -26.00 37.54
CA ASP A 694 -16.81 -26.88 36.64
C ASP A 694 -17.41 -28.09 37.38
N ASP A 695 -17.84 -27.87 38.64
CA ASP A 695 -18.49 -28.90 39.47
C ASP A 695 -20.02 -28.97 39.31
N GLY A 696 -20.58 -28.07 38.49
CA GLY A 696 -22.00 -27.96 38.16
C GLY A 696 -22.82 -27.18 39.19
N VAL A 697 -22.19 -26.59 40.21
CA VAL A 697 -22.84 -25.87 41.32
C VAL A 697 -22.03 -24.65 41.77
N VAL A 698 -22.54 -23.44 41.53
CA VAL A 698 -21.85 -22.22 42.03
C VAL A 698 -21.93 -22.11 43.55
N ASN A 699 -20.79 -22.18 44.22
CA ASN A 699 -20.68 -22.22 45.67
C ASN A 699 -19.41 -21.52 46.22
N ILE A 700 -19.10 -21.72 47.51
CA ILE A 700 -17.97 -21.05 48.16
C ILE A 700 -16.62 -21.47 47.57
N LEU A 701 -16.51 -22.66 47.00
CA LEU A 701 -15.31 -23.17 46.33
C LEU A 701 -14.96 -22.32 45.10
N ASP A 702 -15.96 -21.89 44.33
CA ASP A 702 -15.78 -20.99 43.17
C ASP A 702 -15.28 -19.62 43.61
N LEU A 703 -15.89 -19.07 44.65
CA LEU A 703 -15.56 -17.74 45.16
C LEU A 703 -14.13 -17.70 45.71
N VAL A 704 -13.70 -18.75 46.42
CA VAL A 704 -12.33 -18.86 46.92
C VAL A 704 -11.33 -19.06 45.76
N THR A 705 -11.73 -19.76 44.70
CA THR A 705 -10.92 -19.95 43.48
C THR A 705 -10.69 -18.64 42.74
N VAL A 706 -11.73 -17.81 42.56
CA VAL A 706 -11.59 -16.45 42.03
C VAL A 706 -10.76 -15.57 42.96
N SER A 707 -10.98 -15.65 44.28
CA SER A 707 -10.24 -14.85 45.27
C SER A 707 -8.72 -15.13 45.25
N ALA A 708 -8.32 -16.37 44.98
CA ALA A 708 -6.91 -16.74 44.86
C ALA A 708 -6.19 -15.98 43.72
N HIS A 709 -6.94 -15.52 42.71
CA HIS A 709 -6.43 -14.85 41.52
C HIS A 709 -6.68 -13.33 41.50
N LEU A 710 -7.14 -12.74 42.61
CA LEU A 710 -7.28 -11.28 42.75
C LEU A 710 -5.97 -10.57 42.41
N HIS A 711 -6.04 -9.55 41.54
CA HIS A 711 -4.93 -8.76 40.97
C HIS A 711 -4.13 -9.45 39.84
N ALA A 712 -4.64 -10.54 39.27
CA ALA A 712 -4.13 -11.04 37.99
C ALA A 712 -4.53 -10.05 36.87
N THR A 713 -3.54 -9.35 36.29
CA THR A 713 -3.74 -8.51 35.10
C THR A 713 -3.48 -9.31 33.84
N THR A 714 -4.45 -9.39 32.94
CA THR A 714 -4.18 -9.73 31.54
C THR A 714 -3.75 -8.48 30.78
N THR A 715 -2.87 -8.62 29.79
CA THR A 715 -2.39 -7.50 28.97
C THR A 715 -3.57 -6.90 28.19
N PRO A 716 -3.88 -5.59 28.31
CA PRO A 716 -5.02 -5.02 27.62
C PRO A 716 -4.74 -4.94 26.10
N GLN A 717 -5.51 -5.68 25.30
CA GLN A 717 -5.65 -5.42 23.87
C GLN A 717 -6.82 -4.45 23.62
N ALA A 718 -6.71 -3.67 22.54
CA ALA A 718 -7.67 -2.63 22.16
C ALA A 718 -9.13 -3.14 22.09
N PRO A 719 -10.14 -2.27 22.35
CA PRO A 719 -11.53 -2.69 22.41
C PRO A 719 -12.01 -3.17 21.03
N ILE A 720 -12.46 -4.43 20.95
CA ILE A 720 -13.06 -5.02 19.76
C ILE A 720 -14.51 -4.53 19.65
N VAL A 721 -14.75 -3.66 18.67
CA VAL A 721 -16.11 -3.27 18.24
C VAL A 721 -16.69 -4.44 17.43
N HIS A 722 -17.26 -5.42 18.14
CA HIS A 722 -18.44 -6.22 17.75
C HIS A 722 -18.57 -7.47 18.64
N ARG A 723 -19.24 -7.33 19.78
CA ARG A 723 -20.10 -8.39 20.31
C ARG A 723 -21.47 -7.76 20.51
N GLU A 724 -22.40 -8.07 19.61
CA GLU A 724 -23.79 -7.64 19.76
C GLU A 724 -24.36 -8.19 21.08
N LYS A 725 -24.96 -7.29 21.87
CA LYS A 725 -25.94 -7.56 22.94
C LYS A 725 -25.61 -8.72 23.90
N ARG A 726 -24.82 -8.44 24.93
CA ARG A 726 -25.15 -8.87 26.31
C ARG A 726 -25.14 -7.63 27.21
N LEU A 727 -26.23 -7.46 27.94
CA LEU A 727 -26.59 -6.24 28.66
C LEU A 727 -25.57 -5.93 29.76
N PHE A 728 -25.09 -4.68 29.82
CA PHE A 728 -24.60 -4.10 31.07
C PHE A 728 -25.71 -4.23 32.14
N PRO A 729 -25.46 -4.82 33.31
CA PRO A 729 -26.40 -4.69 34.42
C PRO A 729 -26.38 -3.23 34.89
N SER A 730 -27.53 -2.57 34.78
CA SER A 730 -27.79 -1.19 35.19
C SER A 730 -27.96 -1.03 36.71
N LYS A 731 -27.10 -1.67 37.53
CA LYS A 731 -27.11 -1.51 38.99
C LYS A 731 -25.87 -0.76 39.49
N PRO A 732 -26.01 0.21 40.42
CA PRO A 732 -24.88 0.88 41.03
C PRO A 732 -24.04 -0.12 41.85
N VAL A 733 -22.71 -0.01 41.75
CA VAL A 733 -21.76 -0.83 42.50
C VAL A 733 -21.95 -0.58 44.00
N VAL A 734 -22.52 -1.56 44.71
CA VAL A 734 -22.65 -1.54 46.18
C VAL A 734 -21.31 -1.99 46.78
N PRO A 735 -20.69 -1.26 47.72
CA PRO A 735 -19.50 -1.75 48.41
C PRO A 735 -19.83 -3.03 49.19
N VAL A 736 -19.04 -4.09 48.99
CA VAL A 736 -19.18 -5.36 49.70
C VAL A 736 -18.96 -5.11 51.21
N PRO A 737 -19.96 -5.33 52.08
CA PRO A 737 -19.80 -5.08 53.51
C PRO A 737 -18.75 -6.00 54.15
N ALA A 738 -18.01 -5.51 55.15
CA ALA A 738 -17.05 -6.32 55.90
C ALA A 738 -17.69 -7.59 56.51
N GLU A 739 -18.97 -7.51 56.89
CA GLU A 739 -19.76 -8.64 57.37
C GLU A 739 -19.95 -9.74 56.32
N MET A 740 -20.08 -9.36 55.03
CA MET A 740 -20.21 -10.30 53.92
C MET A 740 -18.88 -11.00 53.62
N ILE A 741 -17.77 -10.26 53.65
CA ILE A 741 -16.43 -10.83 53.49
C ILE A 741 -16.11 -11.78 54.65
N GLN A 742 -16.48 -11.42 55.88
CA GLN A 742 -16.34 -12.29 57.05
C GLN A 742 -17.19 -13.56 56.90
N ALA A 743 -18.43 -13.46 56.42
CA ALA A 743 -19.26 -14.63 56.15
C ALA A 743 -18.66 -15.55 55.07
N TRP A 744 -18.03 -15.00 54.02
CA TRP A 744 -17.29 -15.80 53.03
C TRP A 744 -16.09 -16.51 53.64
N ILE A 745 -15.33 -15.84 54.52
CA ILE A 745 -14.20 -16.45 55.25
C ILE A 745 -14.69 -17.59 56.16
N ASP A 746 -15.80 -17.40 56.87
CA ASP A 746 -16.36 -18.41 57.77
C ASP A 746 -16.89 -19.63 56.99
N MET A 747 -17.57 -19.41 55.86
CA MET A 747 -18.00 -20.50 54.96
C MET A 747 -16.82 -21.23 54.33
N ALA A 748 -15.77 -20.50 53.92
CA ALA A 748 -14.57 -21.10 53.36
C ALA A 748 -13.84 -21.97 54.39
N HIS A 749 -13.77 -21.55 55.66
CA HIS A 749 -13.17 -22.36 56.72
C HIS A 749 -13.89 -23.70 56.98
N ILE A 750 -15.19 -23.78 56.70
CA ILE A 750 -15.98 -25.01 56.80
C ILE A 750 -15.76 -25.94 55.60
N ALA A 751 -15.51 -25.36 54.42
CA ALA A 751 -15.37 -26.07 53.14
C ALA A 751 -13.92 -26.39 52.74
N ASP A 752 -12.94 -26.19 53.65
CA ASP A 752 -11.51 -26.30 53.36
C ASP A 752 -11.09 -27.70 52.91
N ASP A 753 -10.58 -27.79 51.68
CA ASP A 753 -10.07 -29.00 51.05
C ASP A 753 -8.54 -29.19 51.21
N GLY A 754 -7.86 -28.23 51.85
CA GLY A 754 -6.41 -28.24 52.08
C GLY A 754 -5.55 -27.82 50.89
N SER A 755 -6.15 -27.47 49.74
CA SER A 755 -5.43 -27.09 48.54
C SER A 755 -4.70 -25.74 48.67
N LEU A 756 -3.68 -25.53 47.84
CA LEU A 756 -2.89 -24.30 47.85
C LEU A 756 -3.72 -23.09 47.39
N VAL A 757 -4.55 -23.29 46.37
CA VAL A 757 -5.48 -22.28 45.83
C VAL A 757 -6.47 -21.86 46.90
N PHE A 758 -7.01 -22.80 47.67
CA PHE A 758 -7.97 -22.52 48.71
C PHE A 758 -7.37 -21.69 49.87
N ARG A 759 -6.17 -22.05 50.32
CA ARG A 759 -5.42 -21.27 51.33
C ARG A 759 -5.05 -19.87 50.85
N GLN A 760 -4.71 -19.71 49.57
CA GLN A 760 -4.42 -18.41 48.97
C GLN A 760 -5.69 -17.54 48.86
N GLY A 761 -6.81 -18.12 48.44
CA GLY A 761 -8.10 -17.42 48.35
C GLY A 761 -8.59 -16.92 49.72
N ILE A 762 -8.48 -17.73 50.78
CA ILE A 762 -8.81 -17.28 52.16
C ILE A 762 -7.87 -16.16 52.62
N ALA A 763 -6.57 -16.24 52.31
CA ALA A 763 -5.61 -15.20 52.69
C ALA A 763 -5.91 -13.86 52.01
N ASN A 764 -6.33 -13.88 50.74
CA ASN A 764 -6.72 -12.67 50.01
C ASN A 764 -8.05 -12.08 50.53
N LEU A 765 -9.04 -12.90 50.89
CA LEU A 765 -10.27 -12.41 51.55
C LEU A 765 -9.96 -11.72 52.89
N LYS A 766 -9.04 -12.28 53.70
CA LYS A 766 -8.58 -11.67 54.96
C LYS A 766 -7.85 -10.34 54.75
N ARG A 767 -7.09 -10.21 53.66
CA ARG A 767 -6.46 -8.93 53.28
C ARG A 767 -7.50 -7.90 52.86
N LEU A 768 -8.53 -8.31 52.10
CA LEU A 768 -9.63 -7.44 51.71
C LEU A 768 -10.37 -6.89 52.94
N LEU A 769 -10.61 -7.74 53.95
CA LEU A 769 -11.20 -7.38 55.24
C LEU A 769 -10.33 -6.39 56.05
N ALA A 770 -9.01 -6.41 55.87
CA ALA A 770 -8.05 -5.63 56.66
C ALA A 770 -7.66 -4.27 56.03
N THR A 771 -8.32 -3.85 54.94
CA THR A 771 -7.97 -2.60 54.23
C THR A 771 -8.30 -1.35 55.09
N PRO A 772 -7.34 -0.46 55.41
CA PRO A 772 -7.56 0.64 56.36
C PRO A 772 -8.35 1.83 55.76
N VAL A 773 -9.18 2.47 56.58
CA VAL A 773 -9.82 3.79 56.32
C VAL A 773 -8.73 4.88 56.38
N PRO A 774 -8.73 5.92 55.50
CA PRO A 774 -7.66 6.91 55.49
C PRO A 774 -7.64 7.78 56.75
N ALA A 775 -6.46 8.07 57.30
CA ALA A 775 -6.32 8.82 58.56
C ALA A 775 -6.56 10.34 58.44
N GLU A 776 -6.44 10.91 57.24
CA GLU A 776 -6.60 12.35 57.00
C GLU A 776 -7.44 12.66 55.74
N THR A 777 -8.31 13.67 55.85
CA THR A 777 -9.09 14.19 54.71
C THR A 777 -8.20 15.05 53.83
N THR A 778 -7.97 14.64 52.58
CA THR A 778 -7.05 15.34 51.67
C THR A 778 -7.54 15.34 50.23
N LEU A 779 -7.21 16.42 49.51
CA LEU A 779 -7.40 16.53 48.07
C LEU A 779 -6.15 15.99 47.37
N LEU A 780 -6.32 14.95 46.56
CA LEU A 780 -5.21 14.25 45.93
C LEU A 780 -4.76 14.91 44.64
N GLN A 781 -3.58 14.49 44.16
CA GLN A 781 -3.10 14.89 42.86
C GLN A 781 -3.95 14.20 41.78
N ASN A 782 -4.58 15.01 40.93
CA ASN A 782 -5.29 14.51 39.76
C ASN A 782 -4.31 13.82 38.79
N TYR A 783 -4.79 12.84 38.01
CA TYR A 783 -4.07 12.31 36.86
C TYR A 783 -3.79 13.47 35.89
N PRO A 784 -2.53 13.71 35.46
CA PRO A 784 -2.25 14.74 34.49
C PRO A 784 -2.81 14.29 33.14
N ASN A 785 -4.02 14.72 32.79
CA ASN A 785 -4.48 14.73 31.41
C ASN A 785 -4.60 16.18 30.95
N PRO A 786 -3.51 16.79 30.44
CA PRO A 786 -3.54 18.18 29.98
C PRO A 786 -4.36 18.38 28.71
N PHE A 787 -4.85 17.31 28.05
CA PHE A 787 -5.43 17.35 26.70
C PHE A 787 -6.94 17.11 26.62
N ASN A 788 -7.61 16.81 27.75
CA ASN A 788 -9.07 16.69 27.80
C ASN A 788 -9.62 17.58 28.93
N PRO A 789 -10.56 18.50 28.66
CA PRO A 789 -11.19 19.29 29.72
C PRO A 789 -12.05 18.44 30.67
N GLU A 790 -12.34 17.20 30.30
CA GLU A 790 -12.99 16.21 31.17
C GLU A 790 -11.98 15.57 32.13
N THR A 791 -12.24 15.66 33.44
CA THR A 791 -11.29 15.23 34.45
C THR A 791 -11.96 14.68 35.72
N TRP A 792 -11.26 13.78 36.39
CA TRP A 792 -11.69 13.18 37.66
C TRP A 792 -10.90 13.83 38.78
N ILE A 793 -11.57 14.35 39.80
CA ILE A 793 -10.89 15.03 40.91
C ILE A 793 -10.88 14.10 42.13
N PRO A 794 -9.75 13.44 42.42
CA PRO A 794 -9.67 12.46 43.51
C PRO A 794 -9.48 13.14 44.87
N TYR A 795 -10.08 12.56 45.91
CA TYR A 795 -9.96 13.01 47.30
C TYR A 795 -10.16 11.84 48.27
N HIS A 796 -9.66 11.94 49.49
CA HIS A 796 -9.96 10.99 50.57
C HIS A 796 -10.63 11.71 51.73
N LEU A 797 -11.51 11.00 52.43
CA LEU A 797 -12.19 11.47 53.63
C LEU A 797 -11.80 10.60 54.82
N ALA A 798 -11.34 11.23 55.91
CA ALA A 798 -11.04 10.54 57.16
C ALA A 798 -12.29 10.26 58.02
N ASN A 799 -13.36 11.03 57.83
CA ASN A 799 -14.61 10.92 58.58
C ASN A 799 -15.82 11.20 57.68
N ASP A 800 -16.99 10.69 58.05
CA ASP A 800 -18.26 10.94 57.37
C ASP A 800 -18.64 12.44 57.50
N THR A 801 -18.86 13.12 56.38
CA THR A 801 -18.99 14.59 56.36
C THR A 801 -19.57 15.12 55.05
N ASP A 802 -20.07 16.35 55.06
CA ASP A 802 -20.60 17.00 53.86
C ASP A 802 -19.48 17.55 52.99
N VAL A 803 -19.52 17.21 51.69
CA VAL A 803 -18.48 17.56 50.73
C VAL A 803 -19.03 18.48 49.65
N LYS A 804 -18.30 19.57 49.40
CA LYS A 804 -18.51 20.47 48.26
C LYS A 804 -17.22 20.60 47.48
N LEU A 805 -17.30 20.61 46.15
CA LEU A 805 -16.17 20.89 45.28
C LEU A 805 -16.50 22.06 44.36
N THR A 806 -15.68 23.11 44.40
CA THR A 806 -15.92 24.35 43.68
C THR A 806 -14.78 24.62 42.72
N ILE A 807 -15.06 24.98 41.47
CA ILE A 807 -14.07 25.29 40.44
C ILE A 807 -14.16 26.78 40.11
N TYR A 808 -13.00 27.44 40.08
CA TYR A 808 -12.81 28.84 39.74
C TYR A 808 -11.88 29.00 38.54
N ASP A 809 -12.03 30.09 37.80
CA ASP A 809 -11.07 30.50 36.78
C ASP A 809 -9.83 31.19 37.41
N ALA A 810 -8.86 31.56 36.59
CA ALA A 810 -7.64 32.24 37.05
C ALA A 810 -7.88 33.62 37.70
N LYS A 811 -9.08 34.20 37.55
CA LYS A 811 -9.48 35.47 38.15
C LYS A 811 -10.31 35.27 39.43
N GLY A 812 -10.54 34.03 39.85
CA GLY A 812 -11.33 33.68 41.02
C GLY A 812 -12.84 33.70 40.78
N VAL A 813 -13.29 33.75 39.53
CA VAL A 813 -14.72 33.69 39.19
C VAL A 813 -15.20 32.24 39.24
N LEU A 814 -16.36 31.99 39.84
CA LEU A 814 -16.97 30.67 39.92
C LEU A 814 -17.26 30.13 38.51
N VAL A 815 -16.79 28.92 38.23
CA VAL A 815 -16.97 28.20 36.97
C VAL A 815 -17.95 27.04 37.14
N ARG A 816 -17.82 26.25 38.21
CA ARG A 816 -18.66 25.06 38.48
C ARG A 816 -18.73 24.79 39.98
N LEU A 817 -19.90 24.41 40.49
CA LEU A 817 -20.07 23.92 41.86
C LEU A 817 -20.65 22.50 41.85
N PHE A 818 -20.02 21.60 42.60
CA PHE A 818 -20.52 20.26 42.90
C PHE A 818 -20.90 20.20 44.38
N SER A 819 -22.19 20.05 44.66
CA SER A 819 -22.68 19.77 46.01
C SER A 819 -22.88 18.26 46.16
N LEU A 820 -21.88 17.57 46.69
CA LEU A 820 -21.86 16.10 46.78
C LEU A 820 -22.63 15.57 48.00
N GLY A 821 -23.06 16.46 48.90
CA GLY A 821 -23.78 16.09 50.12
C GLY A 821 -22.92 15.31 51.10
N HIS A 822 -23.58 14.56 51.99
CA HIS A 822 -22.93 13.76 53.01
C HIS A 822 -22.24 12.54 52.40
N GLN A 823 -20.92 12.42 52.60
CA GLN A 823 -20.06 11.38 52.05
C GLN A 823 -19.38 10.62 53.19
N LYS A 824 -19.25 9.30 53.05
CA LYS A 824 -18.62 8.44 54.07
C LYS A 824 -17.10 8.52 54.03
N ALA A 825 -16.45 8.24 55.15
CA ALA A 825 -15.00 8.09 55.22
C ALA A 825 -14.51 7.03 54.22
N GLY A 826 -13.46 7.35 53.46
CA GLY A 826 -12.97 6.45 52.43
C GLY A 826 -12.17 7.12 51.30
N TYR A 827 -11.80 6.28 50.33
CA TYR A 827 -11.00 6.66 49.17
C TYR A 827 -11.90 6.94 47.95
N TYR A 828 -11.81 8.14 47.38
CA TYR A 828 -12.53 8.56 46.17
C TYR A 828 -11.52 8.83 45.05
N THR A 829 -10.89 7.78 44.54
CA THR A 829 -9.73 7.85 43.62
C THR A 829 -10.00 7.39 42.20
N ASP A 830 -11.05 6.61 41.99
CA ASP A 830 -11.40 6.01 40.71
C ASP A 830 -12.59 6.72 40.03
N ARG A 831 -12.86 6.35 38.77
CA ARG A 831 -13.93 6.94 37.93
C ARG A 831 -15.35 6.71 38.45
N THR A 832 -15.54 5.85 39.45
CA THR A 832 -16.86 5.57 40.02
C THR A 832 -17.13 6.37 41.28
N LYS A 833 -16.08 6.91 41.93
CA LYS A 833 -16.17 7.62 43.20
C LYS A 833 -15.65 9.06 43.14
N ALA A 834 -14.63 9.36 42.35
CA ALA A 834 -14.09 10.72 42.23
C ALA A 834 -15.09 11.69 41.59
N VAL A 835 -14.93 12.99 41.83
CA VAL A 835 -15.81 14.01 41.20
C VAL A 835 -15.47 14.10 39.72
N TYR A 836 -16.44 13.84 38.85
CA TYR A 836 -16.31 14.07 37.43
C TYR A 836 -16.64 15.52 37.08
N TRP A 837 -15.71 16.18 36.41
CA TRP A 837 -16.00 17.42 35.71
C TRP A 837 -15.86 17.21 34.21
N ASP A 838 -16.92 17.51 33.47
CA ASP A 838 -17.01 17.39 32.02
C ASP A 838 -16.40 18.58 31.25
N GLY A 839 -15.68 19.46 31.95
CA GLY A 839 -15.08 20.65 31.37
C GLY A 839 -16.08 21.74 30.99
N ARG A 840 -17.29 21.74 31.57
CA ARG A 840 -18.32 22.75 31.32
C ARG A 840 -18.57 23.65 32.52
N SER A 841 -18.96 24.89 32.27
CA SER A 841 -19.42 25.83 33.30
C SER A 841 -20.76 25.40 33.91
N GLU A 842 -21.20 26.11 34.94
CA GLU A 842 -22.51 25.91 35.55
C GLU A 842 -23.69 26.09 34.58
N THR A 843 -23.50 26.92 33.55
CA THR A 843 -24.46 27.15 32.45
C THR A 843 -24.33 26.12 31.31
N GLY A 844 -23.41 25.15 31.41
CA GLY A 844 -23.21 24.09 30.42
C GLY A 844 -22.29 24.45 29.23
N GLU A 845 -21.67 25.63 29.25
CA GLU A 845 -20.74 26.07 28.21
C GLU A 845 -19.34 25.45 28.41
N ARG A 846 -18.65 25.06 27.34
CA ARG A 846 -17.29 24.48 27.45
C ARG A 846 -16.29 25.56 27.87
N VAL A 847 -15.47 25.28 28.89
CA VAL A 847 -14.46 26.23 29.38
C VAL A 847 -13.28 26.39 28.39
N ALA A 848 -12.61 27.54 28.42
CA ALA A 848 -11.47 27.83 27.54
C ALA A 848 -10.15 27.23 28.04
N SER A 849 -9.11 27.14 27.20
CA SER A 849 -7.75 26.81 27.65
C SER A 849 -7.26 27.85 28.66
N GLY A 850 -6.71 27.42 29.80
CA GLY A 850 -6.31 28.31 30.87
C GLY A 850 -6.03 27.60 32.19
N ALA A 851 -5.61 28.38 33.19
CA ALA A 851 -5.47 27.90 34.56
C ALA A 851 -6.81 28.00 35.30
N TYR A 852 -7.19 26.90 35.95
CA TYR A 852 -8.37 26.80 36.81
C TYR A 852 -7.94 26.34 38.19
N PHE A 853 -8.73 26.67 39.21
CA PHE A 853 -8.50 26.25 40.58
C PHE A 853 -9.71 25.49 41.07
N TYR A 854 -9.52 24.34 41.70
CA TYR A 854 -10.60 23.61 42.34
C TYR A 854 -10.36 23.51 43.83
N GLN A 855 -11.42 23.71 44.60
CA GLN A 855 -11.43 23.78 46.04
C GLN A 855 -12.40 22.74 46.59
N LEU A 856 -11.85 21.79 47.34
CA LEU A 856 -12.63 20.87 48.16
C LEU A 856 -12.94 21.55 49.48
N THR A 857 -14.22 21.62 49.85
CA THR A 857 -14.69 22.15 51.14
C THR A 857 -15.39 21.03 51.89
N VAL A 858 -14.95 20.82 53.12
CA VAL A 858 -15.42 19.77 54.02
C VAL A 858 -15.68 20.41 55.38
N GLY A 859 -16.95 20.60 55.73
CA GLY A 859 -17.33 21.37 56.93
C GLY A 859 -16.79 22.82 56.89
N ASP A 860 -16.00 23.19 57.88
CA ASP A 860 -15.33 24.50 58.04
C ASP A 860 -13.95 24.59 57.36
N ARG A 861 -13.45 23.47 56.80
CA ARG A 861 -12.12 23.38 56.20
C ARG A 861 -12.20 23.36 54.68
N SER A 862 -11.18 23.90 54.03
CA SER A 862 -11.05 23.77 52.57
C SER A 862 -9.61 23.58 52.12
N ALA A 863 -9.44 22.88 51.00
CA ALA A 863 -8.17 22.64 50.34
C ALA A 863 -8.31 22.99 48.85
N MET A 864 -7.37 23.75 48.31
CA MET A 864 -7.41 24.24 46.93
C MET A 864 -6.20 23.75 46.14
N ARG A 865 -6.41 23.41 44.86
CA ARG A 865 -5.35 23.02 43.93
C ARG A 865 -5.52 23.68 42.57
N LYS A 866 -4.40 23.86 41.86
CA LYS A 866 -4.33 24.38 40.49
C LYS A 866 -4.48 23.25 39.48
N MET A 867 -5.15 23.55 38.36
CA MET A 867 -5.26 22.73 37.16
C MET A 867 -4.99 23.59 35.93
N VAL A 868 -4.43 22.99 34.88
CA VAL A 868 -4.23 23.64 33.58
C VAL A 868 -5.01 22.86 32.55
N ILE A 869 -5.89 23.55 31.82
CA ILE A 869 -6.61 22.99 30.67
C ILE A 869 -5.95 23.54 29.40
N LEU A 870 -5.51 22.65 28.52
CA LEU A 870 -5.05 22.97 27.17
C LEU A 870 -5.97 22.25 26.18
N LYS A 871 -6.84 23.00 25.51
CA LYS A 871 -7.53 22.52 24.30
C LYS A 871 -6.61 22.55 23.10
#